data_AF-C6WLJ6-F1
#
_entry.id   AF-C6WLJ6-F1
#
_cell.length_a   1.000
_cell.length_b   1.000
_cell.length_c   1.000
_cell.angle_alpha   90.00
_cell.angle_beta   90.00
_cell.angle_gamma   90.00
#
_symmetry.space_group_name_H-M   'P 1'
#
loop_
_entity.id
_entity.type
_entity.pdbx_description
1 polymer ?
#
loop_
_entity_poly.entity_id
_entity_poly.type
_entity_poly.pdbx_seq_one_letter_code
_entity_poly.pdbx_strand_id
1 'polypeptide(L)'
;MRLAQALAAVVVLVTASVTSTPGMAAAAEPSSLVEDFAYPGAAQILAEHGVKVVTGDGRIRFAPDCAASADLFEVWHLTEAGVGRKTCFSLSGPRGFLTLEIPRAYLVWGGAHRIVVTSTAEGRTTTTTVAPGAAEPLGTGGAVNTVLELRANGEPGTAPGEPGPFPFAVRVETAGRACAGALVAREWVATATSCFGGGTIGEGPPPRPSTVVVGRSDLDRLGGHERAVVKLVPRSDRDLTLAKLDRPVTEVVPVPLARLPLTTGQPIRGLGYGRSASDWTGRRLVDRALGVGAVAATTVNLNGDPLCKGDAGAPLLRAGELVGVAVASSQAGCVGEAGGEPAAVAARIDDLAGWVVRTVTTPSRLGAFYNYIGSSTGLWMFDDVTGTGGSRLAWSSGGANSWDWTRTKAVSGDFDADGRNEIVAFYDYGGGRTTVFFFDGVEGVTTPVKVWESPAGTWEWPRMNPVSGDFDGDGRDEIAVFYDYGSGNTAVWLFVGLDRTASARMVWNSGLGTWEWNRIKPVASDFDGDGRDEIAAFYDYSSGSTGLWIFDEVANAVTTRNPWRTASGMWEWGRTYPVAADFDGDGRAEIAAFYDYGNTSLAVWLFDDVGGTPAARMTWSANGWEAGRMKLAAGDFDADGRGDIAVLYNEGSSRTTLRAFTNVDGAVSVRTTWDSGIGTWEWARTLATA
;
A
#
# COMPACT_ATOMS: atom_id res chain seq x y z
N MET A 1 -66.23 16.27 28.85
CA MET A 1 -67.09 17.16 29.65
C MET A 1 -66.42 17.32 31.01
N ARG A 2 -66.08 18.57 31.31
CA ARG A 2 -65.37 19.16 32.47
C ARG A 2 -65.21 18.30 33.74
N LEU A 3 -64.02 18.32 34.33
CA LEU A 3 -63.81 19.06 35.59
C LEU A 3 -62.30 19.30 35.83
N ALA A 4 -61.97 20.57 36.00
CA ALA A 4 -60.66 21.07 36.39
C ALA A 4 -60.53 21.02 37.93
N GLN A 5 -59.36 20.64 38.44
CA GLN A 5 -58.94 20.94 39.80
C GLN A 5 -57.56 21.59 39.78
N ALA A 6 -57.53 22.83 40.23
CA ALA A 6 -56.35 23.62 40.48
C ALA A 6 -55.72 23.17 41.81
N LEU A 7 -54.43 22.84 41.80
CA LEU A 7 -53.61 22.83 43.02
C LEU A 7 -52.67 24.03 42.99
N ALA A 8 -52.80 24.87 44.02
CA ALA A 8 -51.87 25.95 44.33
C ALA A 8 -50.58 25.36 44.92
N ALA A 9 -49.44 25.63 44.30
CA ALA A 9 -48.12 25.35 44.86
C ALA A 9 -47.53 26.64 45.45
N VAL A 10 -47.15 26.56 46.72
CA VAL A 10 -46.48 27.60 47.51
C VAL A 10 -45.13 27.95 46.87
N VAL A 11 -44.91 29.23 46.58
CA VAL A 11 -43.61 29.75 46.14
C VAL A 11 -42.75 29.97 47.39
N VAL A 12 -41.71 29.16 47.56
CA VAL A 12 -40.59 29.45 48.47
C VAL A 12 -39.54 30.19 47.64
N LEU A 13 -39.35 31.49 47.90
CA LEU A 13 -38.21 32.24 47.37
C LEU A 13 -36.94 31.73 48.08
N VAL A 14 -36.13 30.93 47.38
CA VAL A 14 -34.72 30.75 47.71
C VAL A 14 -33.94 31.76 46.88
N THR A 15 -33.39 32.78 47.53
CA THR A 15 -32.41 33.69 46.91
C THR A 15 -31.10 32.95 46.74
N ALA A 16 -30.96 32.25 45.61
CA ALA A 16 -29.66 31.73 45.17
C ALA A 16 -28.85 32.90 44.61
N SER A 17 -27.82 33.29 45.34
CA SER A 17 -26.78 34.19 44.87
C SER A 17 -26.12 33.57 43.65
N VAL A 18 -26.35 34.13 42.46
CA VAL A 18 -25.61 33.76 41.25
C VAL A 18 -24.21 34.35 41.39
N THR A 19 -23.29 33.58 41.96
CA THR A 19 -21.86 33.84 41.73
C THR A 19 -21.58 33.43 40.29
N SER A 20 -21.47 34.42 39.41
CA SER A 20 -20.94 34.24 38.07
C SER A 20 -19.55 33.61 38.19
N THR A 21 -19.45 32.33 37.85
CA THR A 21 -18.16 31.72 37.55
C THR A 21 -17.53 32.53 36.41
N PRO A 22 -16.24 32.91 36.49
CA PRO A 22 -15.56 33.47 35.34
C PRO A 22 -15.66 32.45 34.22
N GLY A 23 -16.18 32.88 33.07
CA GLY A 23 -16.27 32.04 31.89
C GLY A 23 -14.90 31.44 31.60
N MET A 24 -14.83 30.11 31.68
CA MET A 24 -13.69 29.35 31.18
C MET A 24 -13.60 29.72 29.69
N ALA A 25 -12.49 30.34 29.28
CA ALA A 25 -12.24 30.63 27.89
C ALA A 25 -12.45 29.34 27.10
N ALA A 26 -13.25 29.41 26.02
CA ALA A 26 -13.36 28.31 25.08
C ALA A 26 -11.94 27.89 24.69
N ALA A 27 -11.62 26.60 24.82
CA ALA A 27 -10.37 26.06 24.29
C ALA A 27 -10.27 26.49 22.83
N ALA A 28 -9.18 27.16 22.45
CA ALA A 28 -8.98 27.61 21.08
C ALA A 28 -9.15 26.41 20.15
N GLU A 29 -9.94 26.55 19.08
CA GLU A 29 -10.10 25.47 18.12
C GLU A 29 -8.72 25.10 17.54
N PRO A 30 -8.42 23.79 17.40
CA PRO A 30 -7.14 23.33 16.92
C PRO A 30 -6.91 23.83 15.49
N SER A 31 -5.75 24.42 15.25
CA SER A 31 -5.35 24.97 13.97
C SER A 31 -4.86 23.88 13.01
N SER A 32 -4.77 24.21 11.71
CA SER A 32 -4.35 23.25 10.69
C SER A 32 -2.89 22.82 10.87
N LEU A 33 -2.64 21.51 10.71
CA LEU A 33 -1.30 20.94 10.62
C LEU A 33 -0.71 20.98 9.20
N VAL A 34 -1.42 21.53 8.20
CA VAL A 34 -0.90 21.60 6.83
C VAL A 34 0.18 22.68 6.78
N GLU A 35 1.36 22.34 6.25
CA GLU A 35 2.40 23.32 5.98
C GLU A 35 1.92 24.27 4.88
N ASP A 36 1.88 25.56 5.18
CA ASP A 36 1.49 26.64 4.27
C ASP A 36 2.69 27.50 3.84
N PHE A 37 3.89 27.13 4.29
CA PHE A 37 5.15 27.82 4.12
C PHE A 37 5.13 29.25 4.68
N ALA A 38 4.24 29.54 5.64
CA ALA A 38 4.21 30.81 6.32
C ALA A 38 5.51 31.04 7.09
N TYR A 39 6.14 32.19 6.85
CA TYR A 39 7.45 32.52 7.39
C TYR A 39 7.36 32.93 8.88
N PRO A 40 8.03 32.22 9.82
CA PRO A 40 8.03 32.58 11.24
C PRO A 40 8.55 34.00 11.49
N GLY A 41 7.78 34.83 12.20
CA GLY A 41 8.17 36.21 12.52
C GLY A 41 8.02 37.22 11.37
N ALA A 42 7.34 36.87 10.27
CA ALA A 42 7.15 37.77 9.12
C ALA A 42 6.60 39.17 9.49
N ALA A 43 5.66 39.23 10.45
CA ALA A 43 5.11 40.50 10.93
C ALA A 43 6.15 41.38 11.63
N GLN A 44 7.05 40.76 12.42
CA GLN A 44 8.14 41.47 13.08
C GLN A 44 9.17 41.96 12.06
N ILE A 45 9.54 41.13 11.08
CA ILE A 45 10.45 41.51 9.99
C ILE A 45 9.89 42.72 9.22
N LEU A 46 8.58 42.72 8.94
CA LEU A 46 7.93 43.86 8.29
C LEU A 46 7.99 45.12 9.18
N ALA A 47 7.66 45.00 10.46
CA ALA A 47 7.62 46.13 11.38
C ALA A 47 9.00 46.75 11.64
N GLU A 48 10.04 45.93 11.78
CA GLU A 48 11.39 46.37 12.16
C GLU A 48 12.27 46.70 10.96
N HIS A 49 12.08 46.00 9.83
CA HIS A 49 13.00 46.08 8.69
C HIS A 49 12.32 46.52 7.39
N GLY A 50 10.99 46.70 7.36
CA GLY A 50 10.27 47.15 6.16
C GLY A 50 10.26 46.10 5.03
N VAL A 51 10.54 44.83 5.36
CA VAL A 51 10.60 43.73 4.41
C VAL A 51 9.39 42.83 4.64
N LYS A 52 8.51 42.73 3.65
CA LYS A 52 7.32 41.89 3.75
C LYS A 52 7.63 40.50 3.22
N VAL A 53 7.86 39.56 4.12
CA VAL A 53 8.07 38.15 3.74
C VAL A 53 6.73 37.46 3.53
N VAL A 54 6.58 36.75 2.42
CA VAL A 54 5.30 36.13 2.01
C VAL A 54 5.30 34.64 2.35
N THR A 55 6.21 33.86 1.76
CA THR A 55 6.31 32.39 1.99
C THR A 55 7.74 31.90 1.85
N GLY A 56 8.14 30.86 2.57
CA GLY A 56 9.44 30.21 2.43
C GLY A 56 9.49 28.81 3.04
N ASP A 57 10.52 28.04 2.68
CA ASP A 57 10.75 26.66 3.18
C ASP A 57 11.72 26.58 4.36
N GLY A 58 12.13 27.73 4.90
CA GLY A 58 13.10 27.81 5.99
C GLY A 58 14.52 27.41 5.64
N ARG A 59 14.83 27.17 4.36
CA ARG A 59 16.22 27.07 3.88
C ARG A 59 16.81 28.42 3.58
N ILE A 60 16.00 29.36 3.09
CA ILE A 60 16.38 30.77 2.98
C ILE A 60 15.82 31.53 4.18
N ARG A 61 16.69 32.07 5.03
CA ARG A 61 16.31 32.78 6.26
C ARG A 61 16.81 34.22 6.25
N PHE A 62 15.98 35.12 6.72
CA PHE A 62 16.32 36.52 6.99
C PHE A 62 17.49 36.61 7.99
N ALA A 63 18.51 37.39 7.65
CA ALA A 63 19.72 37.59 8.44
C ALA A 63 19.84 39.08 8.82
N PRO A 64 19.33 39.51 10.00
CA PRO A 64 19.20 40.92 10.37
C PRO A 64 20.54 41.65 10.53
N ASP A 65 21.59 40.94 10.93
CA ASP A 65 22.92 41.50 11.20
C ASP A 65 23.81 41.57 9.94
N CYS A 66 23.39 40.95 8.83
CA CYS A 66 24.19 40.81 7.63
C CYS A 66 25.61 40.28 7.92
N ALA A 67 25.77 39.40 8.92
CA ALA A 67 27.07 38.85 9.27
C ALA A 67 27.68 38.10 8.08
N ALA A 68 28.94 38.40 7.78
CA ALA A 68 29.62 37.82 6.62
C ALA A 68 29.71 36.29 6.74
N SER A 69 29.13 35.59 5.77
CA SER A 69 29.25 34.14 5.62
C SER A 69 29.23 33.76 4.14
N ALA A 70 29.74 32.57 3.80
CA ALA A 70 29.69 32.07 2.42
C ALA A 70 28.24 31.85 1.94
N ASP A 71 27.34 31.54 2.87
CA ASP A 71 25.94 31.24 2.61
C ASP A 71 25.03 32.48 2.61
N LEU A 72 25.60 33.67 2.82
CA LEU A 72 24.88 34.94 2.83
C LEU A 72 24.69 35.45 1.40
N PHE A 73 23.51 35.95 1.08
CA PHE A 73 23.25 36.70 -0.13
C PHE A 73 22.44 37.97 0.19
N GLU A 74 22.54 38.97 -0.68
CA GLU A 74 22.11 40.34 -0.39
C GLU A 74 21.12 40.85 -1.44
N VAL A 75 20.08 41.54 -0.98
CA VAL A 75 19.18 42.33 -1.84
C VAL A 75 19.34 43.80 -1.49
N TRP A 76 19.78 44.56 -2.48
CA TRP A 76 20.02 45.99 -2.37
C TRP A 76 18.79 46.77 -2.83
N HIS A 77 18.41 47.76 -2.02
CA HIS A 77 17.21 48.56 -2.22
C HIS A 77 17.43 50.02 -1.79
N LEU A 78 16.60 50.94 -2.30
CA LEU A 78 16.65 52.34 -1.93
C LEU A 78 15.61 52.66 -0.84
N THR A 79 15.95 53.50 0.13
CA THR A 79 14.94 54.15 0.97
C THR A 79 14.13 55.17 0.17
N GLU A 80 13.06 55.71 0.76
CA GLU A 80 12.32 56.85 0.20
C GLU A 80 13.23 58.07 -0.03
N ALA A 81 14.23 58.26 0.84
CA ALA A 81 15.23 59.32 0.72
C ALA A 81 16.32 59.03 -0.34
N GLY A 82 16.24 57.91 -1.07
CA GLY A 82 17.21 57.52 -2.09
C GLY A 82 18.54 56.98 -1.53
N VAL A 83 18.58 56.59 -0.25
CA VAL A 83 19.78 56.00 0.37
C VAL A 83 19.79 54.49 0.12
N GLY A 84 20.91 53.97 -0.40
CA GLY A 84 21.10 52.53 -0.57
C GLY A 84 21.17 51.78 0.76
N ARG A 85 20.38 50.71 0.87
CA ARG A 85 20.39 49.75 1.97
C ARG A 85 20.48 48.34 1.40
N LYS A 86 20.91 47.41 2.25
CA LYS A 86 20.90 45.99 1.93
C LYS A 86 20.08 45.22 2.95
N THR A 87 19.39 44.20 2.46
CA THR A 87 18.70 43.18 3.23
C THR A 87 19.41 41.86 2.97
N CYS A 88 19.76 41.13 4.03
CA CYS A 88 20.55 39.91 3.89
C CYS A 88 19.75 38.66 4.23
N PHE A 89 20.10 37.57 3.58
CA PHE A 89 19.52 36.26 3.79
C PHE A 89 20.62 35.21 3.83
N SER A 90 20.44 34.17 4.65
CA SER A 90 21.30 33.00 4.69
C SER A 90 20.60 31.81 4.04
N LEU A 91 21.36 30.99 3.31
CA LEU A 91 20.91 29.71 2.76
C LEU A 91 21.43 28.54 3.60
N SER A 92 20.58 27.56 3.90
CA SER A 92 20.97 26.32 4.54
C SER A 92 20.83 25.14 3.58
N GLY A 93 21.94 24.59 3.09
CA GLY A 93 21.94 23.46 2.15
C GLY A 93 21.79 23.88 0.68
N PRO A 94 21.66 22.91 -0.24
CA PRO A 94 21.82 23.17 -1.67
C PRO A 94 20.58 23.82 -2.32
N ARG A 95 19.41 23.70 -1.69
CA ARG A 95 18.14 24.19 -2.25
C ARG A 95 17.37 25.00 -1.22
N GLY A 96 16.59 25.96 -1.70
CA GLY A 96 15.73 26.77 -0.86
C GLY A 96 14.86 27.73 -1.66
N PHE A 97 13.71 28.12 -1.10
CA PHE A 97 12.88 29.17 -1.70
C PHE A 97 12.39 30.20 -0.67
N LEU A 98 12.27 31.44 -1.14
CA LEU A 98 11.69 32.54 -0.39
C LEU A 98 10.97 33.48 -1.34
N THR A 99 9.73 33.82 -1.04
CA THR A 99 8.97 34.89 -1.69
C THR A 99 8.80 36.04 -0.72
N LEU A 100 9.13 37.25 -1.16
CA LEU A 100 9.08 38.46 -0.35
C LEU A 100 8.84 39.70 -1.21
N GLU A 101 8.51 40.80 -0.56
CA GLU A 101 8.34 42.11 -1.15
C GLU A 101 9.31 43.09 -0.47
N ILE A 102 10.22 43.65 -1.27
CA ILE A 102 11.17 44.68 -0.86
C ILE A 102 10.91 45.93 -1.72
N PRO A 103 10.49 47.05 -1.11
CA PRO A 103 10.35 48.31 -1.82
C PRO A 103 11.65 48.74 -2.50
N ARG A 104 11.57 49.22 -3.73
CA ARG A 104 12.70 49.87 -4.44
C ARG A 104 13.95 48.99 -4.55
N ALA A 105 13.78 47.68 -4.66
CA ALA A 105 14.87 46.74 -4.92
C ALA A 105 15.47 46.99 -6.31
N TYR A 106 16.80 46.94 -6.41
CA TYR A 106 17.51 47.26 -7.65
C TYR A 106 18.67 46.32 -7.98
N LEU A 107 19.20 45.58 -7.01
CA LEU A 107 20.33 44.67 -7.23
C LEU A 107 20.28 43.49 -6.27
N VAL A 108 20.70 42.32 -6.73
CA VAL A 108 20.89 41.12 -5.93
C VAL A 108 22.32 40.62 -6.06
N TRP A 109 22.92 40.17 -4.97
CA TRP A 109 24.24 39.57 -4.93
C TRP A 109 24.16 38.16 -4.34
N GLY A 110 24.66 37.16 -5.06
CA GLY A 110 24.36 35.73 -4.85
C GLY A 110 25.20 34.98 -3.81
N GLY A 111 26.11 35.63 -3.09
CA GLY A 111 26.98 34.92 -2.14
C GLY A 111 27.82 33.84 -2.80
N ALA A 112 28.06 32.71 -2.14
CA ALA A 112 28.70 31.54 -2.75
C ALA A 112 27.73 30.64 -3.56
N HIS A 113 26.45 31.02 -3.66
CA HIS A 113 25.41 30.16 -4.22
C HIS A 113 24.91 30.66 -5.57
N ARG A 114 24.42 29.74 -6.39
CA ARG A 114 23.64 30.11 -7.58
C ARG A 114 22.20 30.34 -7.15
N ILE A 115 21.68 31.53 -7.44
CA ILE A 115 20.31 31.91 -7.09
C ILE A 115 19.58 32.34 -8.34
N VAL A 116 18.40 31.76 -8.58
CA VAL A 116 17.46 32.25 -9.59
C VAL A 116 16.52 33.21 -8.91
N VAL A 117 16.41 34.43 -9.43
CA VAL A 117 15.56 35.49 -8.89
C VAL A 117 14.54 35.88 -9.94
N THR A 118 13.27 35.70 -9.61
CA THR A 118 12.16 36.25 -10.39
C THR A 118 11.66 37.51 -9.69
N SER A 119 11.85 38.66 -10.33
CA SER A 119 11.40 39.96 -9.82
C SER A 119 10.17 40.45 -10.57
N THR A 120 9.15 40.87 -9.84
CA THR A 120 7.95 41.51 -10.40
C THR A 120 7.82 42.93 -9.87
N ALA A 121 7.85 43.91 -10.78
CA ALA A 121 7.70 45.33 -10.48
C ALA A 121 6.77 45.99 -11.52
N GLU A 122 5.80 46.79 -11.05
CA GLU A 122 4.85 47.50 -11.92
C GLU A 122 4.14 46.58 -12.95
N GLY A 123 3.85 45.33 -12.56
CA GLY A 123 3.20 44.34 -13.42
C GLY A 123 4.12 43.69 -14.47
N ARG A 124 5.42 43.99 -14.49
CA ARG A 124 6.42 43.31 -15.32
C ARG A 124 7.22 42.32 -14.49
N THR A 125 7.37 41.11 -15.01
CA THR A 125 8.15 40.04 -14.38
C THR A 125 9.41 39.76 -15.20
N THR A 126 10.55 39.69 -14.52
CA THR A 126 11.86 39.34 -15.10
C THR A 126 12.52 38.26 -14.25
N THR A 127 13.10 37.26 -14.90
CA THR A 127 13.85 36.19 -14.21
C THR A 127 15.33 36.30 -14.57
N THR A 128 16.19 36.38 -13.55
CA THR A 128 17.63 36.51 -13.69
C THR A 128 18.33 35.41 -12.89
N THR A 129 19.38 34.82 -13.45
CA THR A 129 20.22 33.86 -12.73
C THR A 129 21.45 34.57 -12.22
N VAL A 130 21.63 34.57 -10.91
CA VAL A 130 22.80 35.13 -10.21
C VAL A 130 23.83 34.02 -10.05
N ALA A 131 24.98 34.17 -10.69
CA ALA A 131 26.10 33.24 -10.51
C ALA A 131 26.75 33.43 -9.12
N PRO A 132 27.41 32.39 -8.57
CA PRO A 132 28.20 32.53 -7.35
C PRO A 132 29.17 33.71 -7.43
N GLY A 133 29.14 34.58 -6.42
CA GLY A 133 29.95 35.79 -6.27
C GLY A 133 29.51 36.97 -7.14
N ALA A 134 28.54 36.78 -8.03
CA ALA A 134 28.09 37.81 -8.95
C ALA A 134 26.98 38.70 -8.35
N ALA A 135 26.89 39.92 -8.88
CA ALA A 135 25.78 40.84 -8.63
C ALA A 135 25.01 41.06 -9.94
N GLU A 136 23.69 40.94 -9.88
CA GLU A 136 22.81 41.12 -11.03
C GLU A 136 21.79 42.22 -10.77
N PRO A 137 21.47 43.07 -11.77
CA PRO A 137 20.48 44.12 -11.62
C PRO A 137 19.05 43.54 -11.61
N LEU A 138 18.20 44.08 -10.73
CA LEU A 138 16.75 43.82 -10.69
C LEU A 138 15.94 44.99 -11.25
N GLY A 139 16.58 46.13 -11.53
CA GLY A 139 15.95 47.34 -12.04
C GLY A 139 16.68 48.61 -11.58
N THR A 140 16.01 49.75 -11.64
CA THR A 140 16.56 51.06 -11.23
C THR A 140 16.18 51.46 -9.80
N GLY A 141 15.44 50.62 -9.07
CA GLY A 141 14.93 50.95 -7.72
C GLY A 141 13.82 52.01 -7.69
N GLY A 142 13.19 52.28 -8.85
CA GLY A 142 12.08 53.23 -8.95
C GLY A 142 10.74 52.69 -8.43
N ALA A 143 10.53 51.36 -8.53
CA ALA A 143 9.28 50.71 -8.18
C ALA A 143 9.05 50.73 -6.66
N VAL A 144 7.87 51.22 -6.26
CA VAL A 144 7.51 51.32 -4.83
C VAL A 144 7.38 49.93 -4.21
N ASN A 145 6.91 48.93 -4.97
CA ASN A 145 6.81 47.54 -4.54
C ASN A 145 7.50 46.64 -5.56
N THR A 146 8.44 45.81 -5.09
CA THR A 146 9.08 44.77 -5.91
C THR A 146 8.91 43.43 -5.22
N VAL A 147 8.16 42.52 -5.84
CA VAL A 147 8.04 41.13 -5.38
C VAL A 147 9.22 40.34 -5.92
N LEU A 148 9.89 39.60 -5.04
CA LEU A 148 11.03 38.76 -5.35
C LEU A 148 10.70 37.32 -4.99
N GLU A 149 10.83 36.42 -5.95
CA GLU A 149 10.89 34.98 -5.72
C GLU A 149 12.35 34.53 -5.87
N LEU A 150 12.93 34.12 -4.76
CA LEU A 150 14.30 33.65 -4.66
C LEU A 150 14.30 32.13 -4.65
N ARG A 151 15.10 31.51 -5.52
CA ARG A 151 15.27 30.06 -5.58
C ARG A 151 16.74 29.69 -5.66
N ALA A 152 17.23 28.99 -4.64
CA ALA A 152 18.52 28.31 -4.71
C ALA A 152 18.29 26.91 -5.30
N ASN A 153 19.01 26.60 -6.38
CA ASN A 153 18.84 25.36 -7.14
C ASN A 153 20.17 24.61 -7.26
N GLY A 154 20.88 24.45 -6.15
CA GLY A 154 22.08 23.60 -6.09
C GLY A 154 21.73 22.12 -6.31
N GLU A 155 22.75 21.36 -6.75
CA GLU A 155 22.62 19.90 -6.84
C GLU A 155 22.47 19.31 -5.43
N PRO A 156 21.56 18.35 -5.23
CA PRO A 156 21.47 17.59 -3.98
C PRO A 156 22.82 16.95 -3.66
N GLY A 157 23.07 16.69 -2.37
CA GLY A 157 24.22 15.87 -1.99
C GLY A 157 24.13 14.49 -2.64
N THR A 158 25.24 13.96 -3.12
CA THR A 158 25.32 12.63 -3.77
C THR A 158 25.36 11.47 -2.77
N ALA A 159 25.21 11.76 -1.47
CA ALA A 159 25.26 10.74 -0.42
C ALA A 159 23.98 9.89 -0.46
N PRO A 160 24.10 8.54 -0.55
CA PRO A 160 22.96 7.65 -0.39
C PRO A 160 22.31 7.87 0.97
N GLY A 161 20.99 7.96 1.01
CA GLY A 161 20.21 7.85 2.24
C GLY A 161 20.01 6.39 2.60
N GLU A 162 20.28 6.00 3.84
CA GLU A 162 19.83 4.72 4.36
C GLU A 162 18.31 4.76 4.59
N PRO A 163 17.57 3.66 4.33
CA PRO A 163 16.18 3.55 4.75
C PRO A 163 16.12 3.71 6.27
N GLY A 164 15.42 4.73 6.76
CA GLY A 164 15.18 4.85 8.20
C GLY A 164 14.16 3.83 8.69
N PRO A 165 13.93 3.75 10.01
CA PRO A 165 13.16 2.68 10.64
C PRO A 165 11.66 2.64 10.26
N PHE A 166 11.16 3.67 9.57
CA PHE A 166 9.76 3.79 9.17
C PHE A 166 9.64 4.19 7.69
N PRO A 167 10.03 3.31 6.75
CA PRO A 167 10.10 3.64 5.32
C PRO A 167 8.72 3.89 4.69
N PHE A 168 7.64 3.38 5.31
CA PHE A 168 6.26 3.63 4.92
C PHE A 168 5.76 5.05 5.25
N ALA A 169 6.43 5.79 6.14
CA ALA A 169 6.07 7.18 6.41
C ALA A 169 6.45 8.04 5.21
N VAL A 170 5.51 8.87 4.73
CA VAL A 170 5.69 9.60 3.48
C VAL A 170 5.60 11.11 3.67
N ARG A 171 6.26 11.84 2.78
CA ARG A 171 6.04 13.28 2.58
C ARG A 171 5.04 13.45 1.45
N VAL A 172 3.96 14.20 1.68
CA VAL A 172 3.01 14.59 0.63
C VAL A 172 3.18 16.08 0.36
N GLU A 173 3.44 16.45 -0.88
CA GLU A 173 3.54 17.84 -1.32
C GLU A 173 2.44 18.11 -2.35
N THR A 174 1.68 19.18 -2.15
CA THR A 174 0.62 19.61 -3.06
C THR A 174 0.79 21.10 -3.30
N ALA A 175 1.04 21.52 -4.54
CA ALA A 175 1.37 22.90 -4.94
C ALA A 175 1.17 23.99 -3.85
N GLY A 176 2.26 24.33 -3.15
CA GLY A 176 2.30 25.34 -2.07
C GLY A 176 1.89 24.84 -0.69
N ARG A 177 1.76 23.53 -0.50
CA ARG A 177 1.43 22.86 0.75
C ARG A 177 2.26 21.63 0.94
N ALA A 178 2.46 21.25 2.20
CA ALA A 178 3.10 20.00 2.50
C ALA A 178 2.58 19.35 3.79
N CYS A 179 2.59 18.03 3.79
CA CYS A 179 1.93 17.17 4.75
C CYS A 179 2.76 15.89 4.94
N ALA A 180 2.29 15.02 5.81
CA ALA A 180 2.78 13.66 6.01
C ALA A 180 1.70 12.64 5.59
N GLY A 181 2.04 11.36 5.63
CA GLY A 181 1.13 10.26 5.32
C GLY A 181 1.78 8.91 5.64
N ALA A 182 1.05 7.83 5.39
CA ALA A 182 1.58 6.48 5.38
C ALA A 182 1.21 5.72 4.11
N LEU A 183 2.16 4.97 3.56
CA LEU A 183 1.90 3.94 2.56
C LEU A 183 1.10 2.81 3.21
N VAL A 184 -0.14 2.58 2.76
CA VAL A 184 -1.06 1.56 3.27
C VAL A 184 -1.30 0.41 2.29
N ALA A 185 -0.90 0.59 1.03
CA ALA A 185 -0.70 -0.46 0.03
C ALA A 185 0.34 0.04 -0.98
N ARG A 186 0.88 -0.85 -1.84
CA ARG A 186 1.97 -0.52 -2.80
C ARG A 186 1.71 0.73 -3.65
N GLU A 187 0.44 1.04 -3.93
CA GLU A 187 0.02 2.23 -4.68
C GLU A 187 -0.83 3.22 -3.89
N TRP A 188 -0.95 3.09 -2.58
CA TRP A 188 -1.93 3.87 -1.82
C TRP A 188 -1.35 4.47 -0.54
N VAL A 189 -1.61 5.75 -0.35
CA VAL A 189 -1.21 6.51 0.83
C VAL A 189 -2.44 6.98 1.61
N ALA A 190 -2.49 6.73 2.91
CA ALA A 190 -3.41 7.38 3.82
C ALA A 190 -2.83 8.73 4.29
N THR A 191 -3.60 9.81 4.17
CA THR A 191 -3.22 11.17 4.60
C THR A 191 -4.46 12.02 4.89
N ALA A 192 -4.28 13.25 5.36
CA ALA A 192 -5.37 14.19 5.59
C ALA A 192 -5.91 14.74 4.26
N THR A 193 -7.23 14.81 4.11
CA THR A 193 -7.89 15.40 2.92
C THR A 193 -7.54 16.88 2.78
N SER A 194 -7.41 17.59 3.92
CA SER A 194 -6.99 18.98 4.00
C SER A 194 -5.63 19.26 3.34
N CYS A 195 -4.79 18.25 3.12
CA CYS A 195 -3.54 18.40 2.36
C CYS A 195 -3.79 18.90 0.92
N PHE A 196 -4.87 18.44 0.29
CA PHE A 196 -5.13 18.65 -1.14
C PHE A 196 -5.98 19.89 -1.44
N GLY A 197 -6.55 20.54 -0.43
CA GLY A 197 -7.42 21.70 -0.64
C GLY A 197 -8.13 22.17 0.62
N GLY A 198 -8.95 23.22 0.49
CA GLY A 198 -9.96 23.56 1.50
C GLY A 198 -11.36 23.26 0.96
N GLY A 199 -12.29 22.87 1.83
CA GLY A 199 -13.65 22.48 1.44
C GLY A 199 -13.78 20.99 1.11
N THR A 200 -14.94 20.59 0.59
CA THR A 200 -15.24 19.19 0.25
C THR A 200 -14.53 18.79 -1.05
N ILE A 201 -13.63 17.82 -0.94
CA ILE A 201 -12.97 17.19 -2.10
C ILE A 201 -13.77 15.93 -2.45
N GLY A 202 -14.10 15.76 -3.73
CA GLY A 202 -14.76 14.55 -4.24
C GLY A 202 -13.74 13.48 -4.64
N GLU A 203 -14.21 12.26 -4.85
CA GLU A 203 -13.39 11.21 -5.45
C GLU A 203 -12.97 11.60 -6.88
N GLY A 204 -11.70 11.37 -7.22
CA GLY A 204 -11.15 11.72 -8.53
C GLY A 204 -9.71 12.20 -8.48
N PRO A 205 -9.16 12.76 -9.58
CA PRO A 205 -7.80 13.28 -9.60
C PRO A 205 -7.64 14.46 -8.61
N PRO A 206 -6.44 14.68 -8.04
CA PRO A 206 -6.23 15.76 -7.10
C PRO A 206 -6.48 17.13 -7.77
N PRO A 207 -7.08 18.11 -7.05
CA PRO A 207 -7.36 19.44 -7.63
C PRO A 207 -6.12 20.24 -8.04
N ARG A 208 -4.95 19.85 -7.51
CA ARG A 208 -3.64 20.44 -7.79
C ARG A 208 -2.63 19.30 -7.97
N PRO A 209 -1.55 19.52 -8.73
CA PRO A 209 -0.46 18.55 -8.80
C PRO A 209 0.08 18.24 -7.41
N SER A 210 0.17 16.94 -7.12
CA SER A 210 0.62 16.42 -5.84
C SER A 210 1.61 15.29 -6.04
N THR A 211 2.66 15.30 -5.22
CA THR A 211 3.73 14.30 -5.24
C THR A 211 3.90 13.71 -3.85
N VAL A 212 4.24 12.43 -3.82
CA VAL A 212 4.57 11.68 -2.60
C VAL A 212 6.02 11.23 -2.68
N VAL A 213 6.76 11.43 -1.59
CA VAL A 213 8.08 10.84 -1.37
C VAL A 213 7.97 9.72 -0.34
N VAL A 214 8.33 8.49 -0.74
CA VAL A 214 8.28 7.26 0.07
C VAL A 214 9.69 6.74 0.34
N GLY A 215 9.94 6.15 1.51
CA GLY A 215 11.22 5.51 1.82
C GLY A 215 12.38 6.46 2.14
N ARG A 216 12.11 7.73 2.49
CA ARG A 216 13.18 8.71 2.84
C ARG A 216 12.97 9.33 4.21
N SER A 217 13.84 9.05 5.17
CA SER A 217 13.80 9.74 6.47
C SER A 217 14.52 11.11 6.45
N ASP A 218 15.40 11.34 5.49
CA ASP A 218 15.99 12.65 5.22
C ASP A 218 15.72 13.01 3.76
N LEU A 219 14.87 14.01 3.54
CA LEU A 219 14.45 14.42 2.19
C LEU A 219 15.58 15.10 1.40
N ASP A 220 16.72 15.42 2.03
CA ASP A 220 17.92 15.93 1.34
C ASP A 220 18.79 14.85 0.72
N ARG A 221 18.58 13.57 1.09
CA ARG A 221 19.39 12.45 0.60
C ARG A 221 18.73 11.75 -0.58
N LEU A 222 19.56 11.05 -1.37
CA LEU A 222 19.11 10.20 -2.46
C LEU A 222 18.55 8.87 -1.92
N GLY A 223 17.69 8.21 -2.70
CA GLY A 223 17.03 6.95 -2.32
C GLY A 223 15.50 7.04 -2.41
N GLY A 224 14.78 6.00 -2.02
CA GLY A 224 13.32 5.98 -1.98
C GLY A 224 12.63 6.28 -3.31
N HIS A 225 11.35 6.64 -3.25
CA HIS A 225 10.49 6.73 -4.42
C HIS A 225 9.72 8.05 -4.46
N GLU A 226 9.76 8.72 -5.60
CA GLU A 226 8.85 9.83 -5.93
C GLU A 226 7.72 9.32 -6.82
N ARG A 227 6.49 9.66 -6.44
CA ARG A 227 5.25 9.23 -7.09
C ARG A 227 4.29 10.40 -7.25
N ALA A 228 3.60 10.46 -8.38
CA ALA A 228 2.52 11.42 -8.56
C ALA A 228 1.23 10.86 -7.94
N VAL A 229 0.39 11.71 -7.38
CA VAL A 229 -0.96 11.31 -6.95
C VAL A 229 -1.90 11.42 -8.14
N VAL A 230 -2.56 10.32 -8.49
CA VAL A 230 -3.46 10.25 -9.67
C VAL A 230 -4.93 10.17 -9.30
N LYS A 231 -5.26 9.72 -8.09
CA LYS A 231 -6.63 9.61 -7.59
C LYS A 231 -6.69 9.85 -6.08
N LEU A 232 -7.73 10.54 -5.63
CA LEU A 232 -8.10 10.70 -4.24
C LEU A 232 -9.42 9.96 -4.00
N VAL A 233 -9.51 9.27 -2.88
CA VAL A 233 -10.74 8.67 -2.35
C VAL A 233 -10.94 9.23 -0.93
N PRO A 234 -11.58 10.39 -0.79
CA PRO A 234 -11.78 11.05 0.49
C PRO A 234 -12.94 10.44 1.29
N ARG A 235 -12.80 10.42 2.61
CA ARG A 235 -13.91 10.15 3.53
C ARG A 235 -14.84 11.36 3.61
N SER A 236 -16.14 11.11 3.71
CA SER A 236 -17.14 12.16 3.89
C SER A 236 -17.37 12.54 5.35
N ASP A 237 -16.96 11.69 6.30
CA ASP A 237 -17.25 11.80 7.73
C ASP A 237 -16.07 12.29 8.58
N ARG A 238 -14.86 12.35 8.01
CA ARG A 238 -13.62 12.78 8.70
C ARG A 238 -12.56 13.25 7.72
N ASP A 239 -11.57 14.01 8.21
CA ASP A 239 -10.46 14.53 7.40
C ASP A 239 -9.41 13.44 7.11
N LEU A 240 -9.78 12.51 6.22
CA LEU A 240 -8.95 11.36 5.81
C LEU A 240 -9.20 11.06 4.33
N THR A 241 -8.14 10.82 3.57
CA THR A 241 -8.23 10.37 2.18
C THR A 241 -7.19 9.30 1.89
N LEU A 242 -7.55 8.39 0.99
CA LEU A 242 -6.61 7.48 0.33
C LEU A 242 -6.21 8.10 -1.00
N ALA A 243 -4.91 8.31 -1.18
CA ALA A 243 -4.30 8.87 -2.37
C ALA A 243 -3.61 7.75 -3.16
N LYS A 244 -4.11 7.46 -4.37
CA LYS A 244 -3.51 6.50 -5.30
C LYS A 244 -2.30 7.13 -5.99
N LEU A 245 -1.20 6.40 -6.01
CA LEU A 245 0.06 6.71 -6.69
C LEU A 245 -0.04 6.33 -8.17
N ASP A 246 0.79 6.94 -9.01
CA ASP A 246 0.84 6.68 -10.45
C ASP A 246 1.40 5.31 -10.84
N ARG A 247 2.12 4.66 -9.91
CA ARG A 247 2.75 3.34 -10.06
C ARG A 247 3.15 2.79 -8.68
N PRO A 248 3.36 1.47 -8.53
CA PRO A 248 3.63 0.87 -7.23
C PRO A 248 4.98 1.26 -6.64
N VAL A 249 5.05 1.11 -5.31
CA VAL A 249 6.25 1.11 -4.49
C VAL A 249 6.37 -0.29 -3.92
N THR A 250 7.37 -1.04 -4.38
CA THR A 250 7.53 -2.48 -4.09
C THR A 250 8.57 -2.75 -3.00
N GLU A 251 9.58 -1.89 -2.88
CA GLU A 251 10.70 -2.04 -1.93
C GLU A 251 10.36 -1.55 -0.50
N VAL A 252 9.13 -1.07 -0.27
CA VAL A 252 8.68 -0.56 1.03
C VAL A 252 7.44 -1.31 1.46
N VAL A 253 7.55 -2.08 2.54
CA VAL A 253 6.44 -2.75 3.19
C VAL A 253 5.43 -1.69 3.70
N PRO A 254 4.15 -1.73 3.26
CA PRO A 254 3.12 -0.83 3.76
C PRO A 254 2.86 -1.00 5.27
N VAL A 255 2.33 0.04 5.92
CA VAL A 255 1.98 -0.05 7.35
C VAL A 255 0.75 -0.93 7.56
N PRO A 256 0.76 -1.88 8.52
CA PRO A 256 -0.41 -2.67 8.84
C PRO A 256 -1.51 -1.80 9.46
N LEU A 257 -2.77 -2.14 9.21
CA LEU A 257 -3.93 -1.41 9.71
C LEU A 257 -4.38 -1.96 11.07
N ALA A 258 -4.63 -1.07 12.04
CA ALA A 258 -5.20 -1.47 13.31
C ALA A 258 -6.68 -1.89 13.15
N ARG A 259 -7.08 -2.95 13.85
CA ARG A 259 -8.47 -3.45 13.87
C ARG A 259 -9.15 -3.33 15.24
N LEU A 260 -8.38 -3.01 16.27
CA LEU A 260 -8.89 -2.83 17.63
C LEU A 260 -9.02 -1.33 17.96
N PRO A 261 -10.11 -0.92 18.63
CA PRO A 261 -10.34 0.48 18.94
C PRO A 261 -9.25 1.06 19.86
N LEU A 262 -9.01 2.37 19.72
CA LEU A 262 -8.15 3.12 20.64
C LEU A 262 -8.74 3.22 22.05
N THR A 263 -7.86 3.22 23.06
CA THR A 263 -8.24 3.40 24.47
C THR A 263 -7.58 4.64 25.07
N THR A 264 -8.33 5.43 25.84
CA THR A 264 -7.80 6.61 26.54
C THR A 264 -6.60 6.27 27.42
N GLY A 265 -5.54 7.10 27.37
CA GLY A 265 -4.27 6.92 28.08
C GLY A 265 -3.28 6.00 27.37
N GLN A 266 -3.67 5.37 26.26
CA GLN A 266 -2.80 4.48 25.51
C GLN A 266 -1.63 5.25 24.87
N PRO A 267 -0.38 4.78 25.02
CA PRO A 267 0.75 5.36 24.31
C PRO A 267 0.71 4.99 22.82
N ILE A 268 0.97 5.96 21.96
CA ILE A 268 1.10 5.79 20.51
C ILE A 268 2.29 6.62 20.01
N ARG A 269 2.76 6.33 18.80
CA ARG A 269 3.80 7.12 18.11
C ARG A 269 3.19 7.93 16.97
N GLY A 270 3.63 9.16 16.78
CA GLY A 270 3.30 9.96 15.59
C GLY A 270 4.53 10.16 14.73
N LEU A 271 4.45 9.81 13.44
CA LEU A 271 5.58 9.96 12.52
C LEU A 271 5.29 11.04 11.49
N GLY A 272 6.17 12.04 11.36
CA GLY A 272 5.91 13.15 10.45
C GLY A 272 7.15 13.96 10.07
N TYR A 273 6.94 14.85 9.11
CA TYR A 273 7.96 15.78 8.58
C TYR A 273 7.61 17.23 8.92
N GLY A 274 6.75 17.44 9.91
CA GLY A 274 6.39 18.77 10.35
C GLY A 274 7.56 19.50 10.98
N ARG A 275 7.33 20.79 11.22
CA ARG A 275 8.25 21.63 11.97
C ARG A 275 8.50 21.05 13.37
N SER A 276 9.48 21.60 14.06
CA SER A 276 9.69 21.37 15.49
C SER A 276 9.90 22.69 16.22
N ALA A 277 10.25 22.64 17.50
CA ALA A 277 10.61 23.81 18.28
C ALA A 277 11.80 24.60 17.69
N SER A 278 12.70 23.94 16.97
CA SER A 278 13.95 24.53 16.44
C SER A 278 14.16 24.35 14.93
N ASP A 279 13.46 23.40 14.31
CA ASP A 279 13.54 23.14 12.87
C ASP A 279 12.28 23.59 12.15
N TRP A 280 12.41 24.60 11.30
CA TRP A 280 11.35 25.07 10.42
C TRP A 280 11.30 24.27 9.09
N THR A 281 12.37 23.58 8.71
CA THR A 281 12.48 23.03 7.37
C THR A 281 11.52 21.88 7.09
N GLY A 282 11.22 21.06 8.11
CA GLY A 282 10.31 19.92 7.95
C GLY A 282 10.82 18.90 6.93
N ARG A 283 12.14 18.64 6.93
CA ARG A 283 12.80 17.75 5.94
C ARG A 283 13.32 16.45 6.51
N ARG A 284 13.23 16.29 7.83
CA ARG A 284 13.59 15.07 8.53
C ARG A 284 12.34 14.43 9.09
N LEU A 285 12.24 13.12 8.89
CA LEU A 285 11.25 12.30 9.57
C LEU A 285 11.56 12.30 11.05
N VAL A 286 10.50 12.42 11.82
CA VAL A 286 10.54 12.61 13.24
C VAL A 286 9.58 11.61 13.88
N ASP A 287 10.02 10.98 14.96
CA ASP A 287 9.19 10.12 15.82
C ASP A 287 8.76 10.90 17.07
N ARG A 288 7.46 10.96 17.33
CA ARG A 288 6.82 11.71 18.42
C ARG A 288 6.14 10.75 19.40
N ALA A 289 6.41 10.93 20.69
CA ALA A 289 5.72 10.22 21.75
C ALA A 289 4.39 10.92 22.05
N LEU A 290 3.28 10.21 21.82
CA LEU A 290 1.93 10.74 21.98
C LEU A 290 1.09 9.85 22.90
N GLY A 291 0.12 10.46 23.57
CA GLY A 291 -0.92 9.78 24.34
C GLY A 291 -2.29 9.92 23.67
N VAL A 292 -3.12 8.89 23.82
CA VAL A 292 -4.52 8.91 23.41
C VAL A 292 -5.34 9.65 24.49
N GLY A 293 -5.98 10.74 24.09
CA GLY A 293 -6.96 11.47 24.89
C GLY A 293 -8.38 10.93 24.68
N ALA A 294 -9.36 11.83 24.62
CA ALA A 294 -10.74 11.46 24.35
C ALA A 294 -10.90 10.85 22.94
N VAL A 295 -11.55 9.69 22.87
CA VAL A 295 -11.86 8.98 21.61
C VAL A 295 -13.32 9.23 21.26
N ALA A 296 -13.58 9.91 20.14
CA ALA A 296 -14.90 10.11 19.56
C ALA A 296 -15.12 9.15 18.39
N ALA A 297 -16.31 9.16 17.77
CA ALA A 297 -16.65 8.23 16.70
C ALA A 297 -15.66 8.28 15.52
N THR A 298 -15.28 9.47 15.07
CA THR A 298 -14.42 9.66 13.87
C THR A 298 -13.08 10.32 14.17
N THR A 299 -12.89 10.84 15.38
CA THR A 299 -11.70 11.58 15.79
C THR A 299 -11.16 11.11 17.13
N VAL A 300 -9.89 11.41 17.39
CA VAL A 300 -9.23 11.19 18.67
C VAL A 300 -8.40 12.41 19.05
N ASN A 301 -8.50 12.82 20.31
CA ASN A 301 -7.65 13.87 20.87
C ASN A 301 -6.30 13.27 21.29
N LEU A 302 -5.24 14.05 21.15
CA LEU A 302 -3.87 13.64 21.42
C LEU A 302 -3.18 14.65 22.35
N ASN A 303 -2.29 14.13 23.17
CA ASN A 303 -1.40 14.89 24.05
C ASN A 303 0.04 14.33 23.95
N GLY A 304 1.01 15.03 24.55
CA GLY A 304 2.42 14.62 24.55
C GLY A 304 3.27 15.56 23.70
N ASP A 305 4.13 15.00 22.85
CA ASP A 305 5.01 15.79 21.98
C ASP A 305 4.22 16.65 20.99
N PRO A 306 4.76 17.82 20.57
CA PRO A 306 4.08 18.70 19.62
C PRO A 306 4.05 18.10 18.21
N LEU A 307 2.86 18.17 17.60
CA LEU A 307 2.66 18.02 16.16
C LEU A 307 2.53 19.42 15.55
N CYS A 308 3.29 19.67 14.49
CA CYS A 308 3.45 21.00 13.93
C CYS A 308 3.00 21.05 12.47
N LYS A 309 2.86 22.26 11.93
CA LYS A 309 2.69 22.45 10.48
C LYS A 309 3.64 21.56 9.68
N GLY A 310 3.08 20.83 8.73
CA GLY A 310 3.73 19.75 7.96
C GLY A 310 3.40 18.33 8.44
N ASP A 311 2.84 18.16 9.65
CA ASP A 311 2.42 16.86 10.20
C ASP A 311 0.95 16.51 9.88
N ALA A 312 0.23 17.32 9.09
CA ALA A 312 -1.10 16.91 8.63
C ALA A 312 -0.98 15.59 7.87
N GLY A 313 -1.82 14.60 8.17
CA GLY A 313 -1.72 13.25 7.64
C GLY A 313 -0.69 12.36 8.30
N ALA A 314 0.09 12.83 9.30
CA ALA A 314 1.12 12.03 9.98
C ALA A 314 0.51 10.74 10.57
N PRO A 315 1.03 9.55 10.21
CA PRO A 315 0.51 8.29 10.72
C PRO A 315 0.74 8.18 12.23
N LEU A 316 -0.28 7.68 12.89
CA LEU A 316 -0.28 7.37 14.31
C LEU A 316 -0.24 5.85 14.48
N LEU A 317 0.72 5.37 15.26
CA LEU A 317 1.02 3.95 15.39
C LEU A 317 0.81 3.43 16.80
N ARG A 318 0.08 2.34 16.92
CA ARG A 318 0.02 1.52 18.14
C ARG A 318 0.70 0.18 17.84
N ALA A 319 1.81 -0.08 18.52
CA ALA A 319 2.57 -1.33 18.34
C ALA A 319 2.92 -1.65 16.87
N GLY A 320 3.08 -0.63 16.02
CA GLY A 320 3.36 -0.79 14.58
C GLY A 320 2.14 -0.67 13.67
N GLU A 321 0.92 -0.80 14.20
CA GLU A 321 -0.32 -0.69 13.44
C GLU A 321 -0.80 0.76 13.31
N LEU A 322 -1.29 1.14 12.13
CA LEU A 322 -1.90 2.44 11.85
C LEU A 322 -3.28 2.56 12.50
N VAL A 323 -3.39 3.47 13.47
CA VAL A 323 -4.64 3.75 14.21
C VAL A 323 -5.34 5.03 13.74
N GLY A 324 -4.63 5.93 13.06
CA GLY A 324 -5.17 7.19 12.58
C GLY A 324 -4.13 8.08 11.91
N VAL A 325 -4.57 9.26 11.47
CA VAL A 325 -3.70 10.29 10.91
C VAL A 325 -3.96 11.63 11.59
N ALA A 326 -2.91 12.38 11.91
CA ALA A 326 -3.05 13.71 12.53
C ALA A 326 -3.68 14.72 11.57
N VAL A 327 -4.57 15.60 12.05
CA VAL A 327 -5.29 16.56 11.18
C VAL A 327 -5.23 18.00 11.67
N ALA A 328 -5.17 18.21 12.99
CA ALA A 328 -5.11 19.55 13.57
C ALA A 328 -4.31 19.56 14.89
N SER A 329 -3.81 20.72 15.31
CA SER A 329 -3.09 20.90 16.58
C SER A 329 -3.16 22.33 17.11
N SER A 330 -2.93 22.49 18.41
CA SER A 330 -2.70 23.78 19.07
C SER A 330 -1.44 24.52 18.59
N GLN A 331 -0.51 23.84 17.90
CA GLN A 331 0.81 24.35 17.51
C GLN A 331 1.71 24.77 18.68
N ALA A 332 1.29 24.56 19.93
CA ALA A 332 2.10 24.87 21.09
C ALA A 332 3.38 24.03 21.06
N GLY A 333 4.54 24.68 21.21
CA GLY A 333 5.86 24.03 21.11
C GLY A 333 6.45 23.99 19.70
N CYS A 334 5.78 24.56 18.70
CA CYS A 334 6.28 24.68 17.32
C CYS A 334 7.00 26.03 17.08
N VAL A 335 7.95 26.05 16.15
CA VAL A 335 8.69 27.28 15.80
C VAL A 335 7.76 28.39 15.30
N GLY A 336 7.89 29.57 15.91
CA GLY A 336 7.11 30.76 15.56
C GLY A 336 5.71 30.85 16.18
N GLU A 337 5.35 29.89 17.04
CA GLU A 337 4.02 29.79 17.64
C GLU A 337 4.07 30.12 19.13
N ALA A 338 2.92 30.50 19.70
CA ALA A 338 2.83 30.88 21.10
C ALA A 338 3.03 29.66 22.04
N GLY A 339 3.49 29.92 23.26
CA GLY A 339 3.61 28.88 24.28
C GLY A 339 2.26 28.32 24.73
N GLY A 340 2.27 27.14 25.35
CA GLY A 340 1.09 26.44 25.83
C GLY A 340 1.34 24.93 25.93
N GLU A 341 0.32 24.18 26.30
CA GLU A 341 0.38 22.71 26.31
C GLU A 341 0.10 22.16 24.90
N PRO A 342 0.97 21.28 24.35
CA PRO A 342 0.71 20.64 23.08
C PRO A 342 -0.54 19.77 23.13
N ALA A 343 -1.43 19.98 22.16
CA ALA A 343 -2.62 19.18 21.95
C ALA A 343 -2.84 19.01 20.45
N ALA A 344 -3.36 17.86 20.05
CA ALA A 344 -3.69 17.59 18.65
C ALA A 344 -4.98 16.78 18.51
N VAL A 345 -5.50 16.75 17.28
CA VAL A 345 -6.66 15.96 16.88
C VAL A 345 -6.26 15.14 15.66
N ALA A 346 -6.69 13.89 15.63
CA ALA A 346 -6.47 12.98 14.53
C ALA A 346 -7.78 12.38 14.03
N ALA A 347 -7.83 12.07 12.73
CA ALA A 347 -8.87 11.25 12.14
C ALA A 347 -8.57 9.77 12.41
N ARG A 348 -9.56 9.03 12.90
CA ARG A 348 -9.45 7.61 13.22
C ARG A 348 -9.44 6.75 11.95
N ILE A 349 -8.56 5.75 11.93
CA ILE A 349 -8.48 4.69 10.91
C ILE A 349 -8.80 3.32 11.50
N ASP A 350 -8.69 3.15 12.82
CA ASP A 350 -8.92 1.89 13.53
C ASP A 350 -10.34 1.30 13.35
N ASP A 351 -11.31 2.11 12.93
CA ASP A 351 -12.68 1.71 12.59
C ASP A 351 -12.94 1.64 11.06
N LEU A 352 -11.90 1.79 10.23
CA LEU A 352 -11.99 1.90 8.78
C LEU A 352 -11.18 0.85 8.03
N ALA A 353 -10.59 -0.15 8.70
CA ALA A 353 -9.78 -1.19 8.04
C ALA A 353 -10.46 -1.78 6.80
N GLY A 354 -11.73 -2.20 6.92
CA GLY A 354 -12.48 -2.73 5.77
C GLY A 354 -12.77 -1.71 4.66
N TRP A 355 -12.89 -0.41 4.96
CA TRP A 355 -12.98 0.61 3.91
C TRP A 355 -11.66 0.82 3.20
N VAL A 356 -10.54 0.82 3.94
CA VAL A 356 -9.21 0.94 3.35
C VAL A 356 -8.94 -0.24 2.43
N VAL A 357 -9.09 -1.47 2.94
CA VAL A 357 -8.84 -2.69 2.16
C VAL A 357 -9.67 -2.71 0.88
N ARG A 358 -11.00 -2.51 0.95
CA ARG A 358 -11.87 -2.42 -0.24
C ARG A 358 -11.49 -1.34 -1.24
N THR A 359 -10.84 -0.27 -0.79
CA THR A 359 -10.43 0.82 -1.68
C THR A 359 -9.11 0.52 -2.38
N VAL A 360 -8.19 -0.16 -1.67
CA VAL A 360 -6.81 -0.36 -2.14
C VAL A 360 -6.61 -1.68 -2.87
N THR A 361 -7.43 -2.69 -2.59
CA THR A 361 -7.39 -4.00 -3.24
C THR A 361 -7.98 -3.92 -4.65
N THR A 362 -7.30 -4.57 -5.61
CA THR A 362 -7.84 -4.80 -6.94
C THR A 362 -8.43 -6.21 -6.97
N PRO A 363 -9.66 -6.41 -7.50
CA PRO A 363 -10.21 -7.76 -7.59
C PRO A 363 -9.29 -8.70 -8.37
N SER A 364 -9.11 -9.89 -7.83
CA SER A 364 -8.45 -11.00 -8.48
C SER A 364 -9.21 -11.38 -9.76
N ARG A 365 -8.50 -11.96 -10.71
CA ARG A 365 -9.07 -12.46 -11.97
C ARG A 365 -8.88 -13.97 -12.04
N LEU A 366 -9.58 -14.63 -12.94
CA LEU A 366 -9.36 -16.05 -13.20
C LEU A 366 -8.83 -16.25 -14.62
N GLY A 367 -7.70 -16.93 -14.75
CA GLY A 367 -7.14 -17.41 -16.01
C GLY A 367 -7.55 -18.86 -16.32
N ALA A 368 -7.88 -19.14 -17.58
CA ALA A 368 -8.18 -20.48 -18.04
C ALA A 368 -7.57 -20.77 -19.43
N PHE A 369 -6.61 -21.70 -19.50
CA PHE A 369 -6.17 -22.26 -20.77
C PHE A 369 -7.27 -23.17 -21.33
N TYR A 370 -7.65 -22.95 -22.59
CA TYR A 370 -8.65 -23.72 -23.31
C TYR A 370 -8.08 -24.25 -24.62
N ASN A 371 -8.19 -25.56 -24.84
CA ASN A 371 -7.69 -26.21 -26.04
C ASN A 371 -8.77 -26.41 -27.12
N TYR A 372 -8.44 -26.00 -28.33
CA TYR A 372 -9.26 -26.18 -29.52
C TYR A 372 -8.89 -27.46 -30.26
N ILE A 373 -9.77 -27.87 -31.18
CA ILE A 373 -9.51 -29.01 -32.06
C ILE A 373 -8.27 -28.70 -32.92
N GLY A 374 -7.33 -29.65 -32.99
CA GLY A 374 -6.08 -29.48 -33.73
C GLY A 374 -4.91 -28.95 -32.90
N SER A 375 -4.95 -29.08 -31.57
CA SER A 375 -3.84 -28.75 -30.66
C SER A 375 -3.36 -27.30 -30.76
N SER A 376 -4.33 -26.37 -30.74
CA SER A 376 -4.10 -24.96 -30.50
C SER A 376 -4.78 -24.58 -29.18
N THR A 377 -4.07 -23.90 -28.30
CA THR A 377 -4.55 -23.43 -26.99
C THR A 377 -4.76 -21.92 -26.98
N GLY A 378 -5.80 -21.44 -26.30
CA GLY A 378 -5.97 -20.04 -25.94
C GLY A 378 -6.01 -19.85 -24.43
N LEU A 379 -5.55 -18.70 -23.93
CA LEU A 379 -5.71 -18.30 -22.54
C LEU A 379 -6.90 -17.32 -22.45
N TRP A 380 -7.90 -17.68 -21.66
CA TRP A 380 -9.08 -16.86 -21.41
C TRP A 380 -9.03 -16.26 -20.01
N MET A 381 -9.44 -15.00 -19.89
CA MET A 381 -9.55 -14.30 -18.62
C MET A 381 -11.01 -14.07 -18.28
N PHE A 382 -11.35 -14.25 -17.00
CA PHE A 382 -12.59 -13.82 -16.38
C PHE A 382 -12.24 -12.65 -15.45
N ASP A 383 -12.54 -11.43 -15.91
CA ASP A 383 -12.15 -10.20 -15.20
C ASP A 383 -13.08 -9.85 -14.03
N ASP A 384 -14.26 -10.48 -13.96
CA ASP A 384 -15.27 -10.29 -12.91
C ASP A 384 -15.86 -11.65 -12.53
N VAL A 385 -15.27 -12.29 -11.53
CA VAL A 385 -15.61 -13.66 -11.09
C VAL A 385 -16.84 -13.67 -10.20
N THR A 386 -17.11 -12.61 -9.43
CA THR A 386 -18.20 -12.52 -8.45
C THR A 386 -19.43 -11.80 -8.98
N GLY A 387 -19.30 -11.03 -10.07
CA GLY A 387 -20.39 -10.37 -10.79
C GLY A 387 -20.97 -11.17 -11.96
N THR A 388 -21.26 -10.49 -13.07
CA THR A 388 -21.91 -11.10 -14.26
C THR A 388 -21.06 -10.96 -15.52
N GLY A 389 -19.74 -10.81 -15.33
CA GLY A 389 -18.77 -10.61 -16.39
C GLY A 389 -18.74 -11.73 -17.44
N GLY A 390 -18.33 -11.35 -18.65
CA GLY A 390 -17.98 -12.29 -19.71
C GLY A 390 -16.52 -12.73 -19.61
N SER A 391 -16.12 -13.69 -20.45
CA SER A 391 -14.71 -14.06 -20.64
C SER A 391 -14.13 -13.38 -21.87
N ARG A 392 -12.83 -13.11 -21.86
CA ARG A 392 -12.08 -12.58 -23.02
C ARG A 392 -10.85 -13.43 -23.32
N LEU A 393 -10.47 -13.50 -24.58
CA LEU A 393 -9.25 -14.18 -25.01
C LEU A 393 -8.05 -13.25 -24.80
N ALA A 394 -7.14 -13.61 -23.90
CA ALA A 394 -5.91 -12.86 -23.62
C ALA A 394 -4.70 -13.39 -24.40
N TRP A 395 -4.72 -14.64 -24.86
CA TRP A 395 -3.67 -15.15 -25.75
C TRP A 395 -4.17 -16.31 -26.61
N SER A 396 -3.56 -16.48 -27.79
CA SER A 396 -3.72 -17.66 -28.62
C SER A 396 -2.36 -18.13 -29.09
N SER A 397 -2.14 -19.44 -28.98
CA SER A 397 -0.99 -20.12 -29.60
C SER A 397 -1.00 -20.07 -31.13
N GLY A 398 -2.06 -19.57 -31.76
CA GLY A 398 -2.18 -19.42 -33.22
C GLY A 398 -2.80 -20.64 -33.90
N GLY A 399 -2.15 -21.15 -34.94
CA GLY A 399 -2.66 -22.22 -35.81
C GLY A 399 -2.57 -23.63 -35.21
N ALA A 400 -3.01 -24.64 -35.96
CA ALA A 400 -3.00 -26.03 -35.51
C ALA A 400 -1.59 -26.54 -35.13
N ASN A 401 -1.52 -27.37 -34.09
CA ASN A 401 -0.32 -27.99 -33.52
C ASN A 401 0.73 -27.02 -32.97
N SER A 402 0.30 -25.81 -32.58
CA SER A 402 1.19 -24.78 -32.03
C SER A 402 1.44 -24.95 -30.53
N TRP A 403 0.44 -25.39 -29.77
CA TRP A 403 0.53 -25.56 -28.32
C TRP A 403 -0.52 -26.53 -27.80
N ASP A 404 -0.05 -27.57 -27.12
CA ASP A 404 -0.91 -28.56 -26.47
C ASP A 404 -0.99 -28.32 -24.95
N TRP A 405 -2.15 -27.88 -24.47
CA TRP A 405 -2.39 -27.64 -23.05
C TRP A 405 -2.14 -28.88 -22.17
N THR A 406 -2.31 -30.11 -22.68
CA THR A 406 -2.08 -31.34 -21.90
C THR A 406 -0.63 -31.53 -21.49
N ARG A 407 0.26 -30.78 -22.14
CA ARG A 407 1.70 -30.69 -21.89
C ARG A 407 2.07 -29.47 -21.04
N THR A 408 1.07 -28.79 -20.47
CA THR A 408 1.23 -27.55 -19.71
C THR A 408 0.87 -27.76 -18.24
N LYS A 409 1.74 -27.31 -17.35
CA LYS A 409 1.42 -27.03 -15.94
C LYS A 409 1.61 -25.53 -15.74
N ALA A 410 0.61 -24.86 -15.19
CA ALA A 410 0.66 -23.42 -14.97
C ALA A 410 0.45 -23.09 -13.50
N VAL A 411 1.06 -22.00 -13.06
CA VAL A 411 0.82 -21.35 -11.78
C VAL A 411 0.67 -19.85 -12.04
N SER A 412 0.08 -19.15 -11.09
CA SER A 412 -0.10 -17.71 -11.12
C SER A 412 0.45 -17.07 -9.85
N GLY A 413 0.91 -15.83 -9.98
CA GLY A 413 1.58 -15.10 -8.92
C GLY A 413 2.09 -13.75 -9.41
N ASP A 414 2.39 -12.84 -8.49
CA ASP A 414 2.93 -11.50 -8.75
C ASP A 414 4.44 -11.58 -9.00
N PHE A 415 4.84 -12.10 -10.16
CA PHE A 415 6.25 -12.39 -10.46
C PHE A 415 7.06 -11.13 -10.79
N ASP A 416 6.40 -10.02 -11.14
CA ASP A 416 7.04 -8.75 -11.50
C ASP A 416 6.96 -7.64 -10.41
N ALA A 417 6.24 -7.93 -9.33
CA ALA A 417 5.93 -7.07 -8.19
C ALA A 417 5.02 -5.87 -8.50
N ASP A 418 4.28 -5.86 -9.60
CA ASP A 418 3.35 -4.76 -9.91
C ASP A 418 2.07 -4.80 -9.06
N GLY A 419 1.85 -5.87 -8.29
CA GLY A 419 0.68 -6.08 -7.44
C GLY A 419 -0.47 -6.80 -8.16
N ARG A 420 -0.21 -7.42 -9.30
CA ARG A 420 -1.15 -8.26 -10.05
C ARG A 420 -0.49 -9.61 -10.29
N ASN A 421 -1.32 -10.63 -10.46
CA ASN A 421 -0.80 -11.96 -10.79
C ASN A 421 -0.58 -12.09 -12.30
N GLU A 422 0.60 -12.57 -12.67
CA GLU A 422 0.91 -13.09 -13.99
C GLU A 422 0.75 -14.62 -14.02
N ILE A 423 0.97 -15.21 -15.19
CA ILE A 423 0.91 -16.66 -15.38
C ILE A 423 2.26 -17.16 -15.85
N VAL A 424 2.73 -18.23 -15.22
CA VAL A 424 3.91 -18.97 -15.66
C VAL A 424 3.50 -20.38 -16.08
N ALA A 425 3.90 -20.78 -17.29
CA ALA A 425 3.60 -22.08 -17.86
C ALA A 425 4.85 -22.92 -18.09
N PHE A 426 4.91 -24.08 -17.46
CA PHE A 426 5.85 -25.15 -17.76
C PHE A 426 5.31 -26.01 -18.89
N TYR A 427 6.04 -26.05 -20.01
CA TYR A 427 5.67 -26.77 -21.21
C TYR A 427 6.61 -27.95 -21.47
N ASP A 428 6.06 -29.15 -21.62
CA ASP A 428 6.80 -30.34 -22.03
C ASP A 428 7.09 -30.30 -23.54
N TYR A 429 8.38 -30.27 -23.91
CA TYR A 429 8.81 -30.43 -25.31
C TYR A 429 9.19 -31.87 -25.65
N GLY A 430 9.10 -32.81 -24.71
CA GLY A 430 9.42 -34.22 -24.88
C GLY A 430 10.90 -34.49 -24.74
N GLY A 431 11.27 -35.77 -24.58
CA GLY A 431 12.66 -36.17 -24.41
C GLY A 431 13.28 -35.69 -23.09
N GLY A 432 12.47 -35.53 -22.04
CA GLY A 432 12.91 -35.02 -20.74
C GLY A 432 13.40 -33.57 -20.82
N ARG A 433 12.72 -32.74 -21.62
CA ARG A 433 12.98 -31.31 -21.77
C ARG A 433 11.72 -30.50 -21.43
N THR A 434 11.86 -29.60 -20.48
CA THR A 434 10.80 -28.67 -20.05
C THR A 434 11.25 -27.23 -20.31
N THR A 435 10.33 -26.40 -20.79
CA THR A 435 10.53 -24.97 -21.00
C THR A 435 9.55 -24.18 -20.15
N VAL A 436 9.98 -23.05 -19.61
CA VAL A 436 9.14 -22.14 -18.82
C VAL A 436 8.87 -20.89 -19.64
N PHE A 437 7.58 -20.54 -19.72
CA PHE A 437 7.08 -19.35 -20.38
C PHE A 437 6.42 -18.42 -19.38
N PHE A 438 6.80 -17.15 -19.41
CA PHE A 438 6.20 -16.08 -18.62
C PHE A 438 5.18 -15.32 -19.48
N PHE A 439 3.96 -15.18 -18.97
CA PHE A 439 2.88 -14.41 -19.58
C PHE A 439 2.76 -13.08 -18.85
N ASP A 440 3.54 -12.11 -19.30
CA ASP A 440 3.52 -10.72 -18.81
C ASP A 440 2.12 -10.11 -19.02
N GLY A 441 1.54 -9.58 -17.94
CA GLY A 441 0.31 -8.79 -17.92
C GLY A 441 -0.85 -9.31 -18.78
N VAL A 442 -1.87 -9.91 -18.16
CA VAL A 442 -3.05 -10.42 -18.87
C VAL A 442 -4.12 -9.36 -19.19
N GLU A 443 -3.86 -8.07 -18.99
CA GLU A 443 -4.82 -6.97 -19.27
C GLU A 443 -5.15 -6.82 -20.76
N GLY A 444 -4.21 -7.19 -21.64
CA GLY A 444 -4.34 -7.14 -23.09
C GLY A 444 -4.11 -8.49 -23.76
N VAL A 445 -3.79 -8.47 -25.06
CA VAL A 445 -3.28 -9.68 -25.74
C VAL A 445 -1.81 -9.84 -25.36
N THR A 446 -1.49 -10.84 -24.54
CA THR A 446 -0.12 -11.10 -24.08
C THR A 446 0.64 -11.98 -25.09
N THR A 447 1.98 -11.88 -25.10
CA THR A 447 2.86 -12.77 -25.85
C THR A 447 3.83 -13.44 -24.88
N PRO A 448 3.74 -14.77 -24.68
CA PRO A 448 4.57 -15.44 -23.70
C PRO A 448 6.05 -15.41 -24.09
N VAL A 449 6.89 -15.10 -23.13
CA VAL A 449 8.35 -15.05 -23.28
C VAL A 449 8.96 -16.31 -22.68
N LYS A 450 9.90 -16.93 -23.38
CA LYS A 450 10.67 -18.04 -22.82
C LYS A 450 11.67 -17.51 -21.80
N VAL A 451 11.56 -17.93 -20.55
CA VAL A 451 12.42 -17.45 -19.46
C VAL A 451 13.38 -18.51 -18.92
N TRP A 452 13.11 -19.79 -19.18
CA TRP A 452 14.01 -20.90 -18.82
C TRP A 452 13.78 -22.15 -19.67
N GLU A 453 14.81 -22.98 -19.81
CA GLU A 453 14.73 -24.27 -20.49
C GLU A 453 15.72 -25.25 -19.85
N SER A 454 15.27 -26.48 -19.58
CA SER A 454 16.16 -27.54 -19.12
C SER A 454 17.01 -28.08 -20.27
N PRO A 455 18.23 -28.58 -20.01
CA PRO A 455 18.87 -29.50 -20.94
C PRO A 455 17.97 -30.71 -21.24
N ALA A 456 18.21 -31.36 -22.39
CA ALA A 456 17.47 -32.56 -22.75
C ALA A 456 17.83 -33.73 -21.83
N GLY A 457 16.81 -34.48 -21.38
CA GLY A 457 16.96 -35.65 -20.51
C GLY A 457 17.24 -35.33 -19.04
N THR A 458 17.21 -34.06 -18.62
CA THR A 458 17.54 -33.68 -17.24
C THR A 458 16.33 -33.28 -16.40
N TRP A 459 15.19 -32.98 -17.04
CA TRP A 459 13.99 -32.54 -16.35
C TRP A 459 12.72 -33.09 -17.02
N GLU A 460 12.01 -33.97 -16.32
CA GLU A 460 10.80 -34.61 -16.83
C GLU A 460 9.57 -33.88 -16.28
N TRP A 461 8.85 -33.17 -17.15
CA TRP A 461 7.58 -32.50 -16.82
C TRP A 461 6.55 -33.37 -16.07
N PRO A 462 6.38 -34.69 -16.35
CA PRO A 462 5.41 -35.49 -15.59
C PRO A 462 5.75 -35.63 -14.10
N ARG A 463 7.01 -35.41 -13.70
CA ARG A 463 7.53 -35.60 -12.34
C ARG A 463 7.42 -34.37 -11.44
N MET A 464 6.86 -33.29 -11.96
CA MET A 464 6.82 -31.99 -11.26
C MET A 464 5.44 -31.69 -10.68
N ASN A 465 5.40 -31.03 -9.51
CA ASN A 465 4.20 -30.43 -8.94
C ASN A 465 4.55 -29.01 -8.43
N PRO A 466 4.25 -27.96 -9.24
CA PRO A 466 4.61 -26.59 -8.91
C PRO A 466 3.57 -25.90 -8.03
N VAL A 467 4.03 -25.00 -7.16
CA VAL A 467 3.26 -23.97 -6.46
C VAL A 467 4.03 -22.65 -6.50
N SER A 468 3.34 -21.53 -6.45
CA SER A 468 3.92 -20.19 -6.43
C SER A 468 3.67 -19.48 -5.10
N GLY A 469 4.52 -18.52 -4.79
CA GLY A 469 4.41 -17.65 -3.62
C GLY A 469 5.68 -16.82 -3.41
N ASP A 470 5.59 -15.72 -2.66
CA ASP A 470 6.71 -14.84 -2.26
C ASP A 470 7.53 -15.53 -1.16
N PHE A 471 8.42 -16.44 -1.55
CA PHE A 471 9.11 -17.32 -0.62
C PHE A 471 10.32 -16.63 0.04
N ASP A 472 10.79 -15.50 -0.49
CA ASP A 472 11.92 -14.74 0.06
C ASP A 472 11.56 -13.37 0.66
N GLY A 473 10.33 -12.88 0.46
CA GLY A 473 9.77 -11.68 1.06
C GLY A 473 10.16 -10.39 0.34
N ASP A 474 10.60 -10.47 -0.92
CA ASP A 474 10.97 -9.29 -1.71
C ASP A 474 9.78 -8.63 -2.44
N GLY A 475 8.59 -9.22 -2.32
CA GLY A 475 7.36 -8.78 -2.95
C GLY A 475 7.14 -9.35 -4.36
N ARG A 476 8.02 -10.21 -4.86
CA ARG A 476 7.86 -10.99 -6.10
C ARG A 476 7.59 -12.44 -5.74
N ASP A 477 6.70 -13.06 -6.49
CA ASP A 477 6.48 -14.48 -6.33
C ASP A 477 7.62 -15.29 -6.97
N GLU A 478 7.91 -16.44 -6.37
CA GLU A 478 8.74 -17.50 -6.89
C GLU A 478 7.90 -18.73 -7.27
N ILE A 479 8.54 -19.77 -7.81
CA ILE A 479 7.91 -21.08 -7.96
C ILE A 479 8.72 -22.16 -7.25
N ALA A 480 8.08 -22.85 -6.32
CA ALA A 480 8.59 -24.08 -5.73
C ALA A 480 8.04 -25.30 -6.46
N VAL A 481 8.93 -26.17 -6.91
CA VAL A 481 8.59 -27.39 -7.64
C VAL A 481 9.00 -28.61 -6.85
N PHE A 482 8.01 -29.38 -6.38
CA PHE A 482 8.27 -30.74 -5.92
C PHE A 482 8.58 -31.62 -7.13
N TYR A 483 9.77 -32.22 -7.13
CA TYR A 483 10.27 -33.03 -8.23
C TYR A 483 10.60 -34.45 -7.76
N ASP A 484 10.00 -35.44 -8.43
CA ASP A 484 10.24 -36.86 -8.17
C ASP A 484 11.59 -37.34 -8.72
N TYR A 485 12.49 -37.81 -7.84
CA TYR A 485 13.73 -38.48 -8.20
C TYR A 485 13.60 -40.02 -8.24
N GLY A 486 12.38 -40.54 -8.04
CA GLY A 486 12.10 -41.97 -7.91
C GLY A 486 12.48 -42.54 -6.54
N SER A 487 12.09 -43.79 -6.30
CA SER A 487 12.41 -44.51 -5.05
C SER A 487 11.97 -43.80 -3.76
N GLY A 488 10.85 -43.07 -3.82
CA GLY A 488 10.34 -42.29 -2.68
C GLY A 488 11.27 -41.15 -2.26
N ASN A 489 12.01 -40.58 -3.22
CA ASN A 489 12.84 -39.40 -3.04
C ASN A 489 12.25 -38.22 -3.79
N THR A 490 11.89 -37.17 -3.06
CA THR A 490 11.35 -35.93 -3.60
C THR A 490 12.26 -34.77 -3.22
N ALA A 491 12.54 -33.88 -4.17
CA ALA A 491 13.23 -32.63 -3.90
C ALA A 491 12.32 -31.44 -4.15
N VAL A 492 12.57 -30.32 -3.48
CA VAL A 492 11.97 -29.02 -3.82
C VAL A 492 13.01 -28.20 -4.57
N TRP A 493 12.63 -27.71 -5.74
CA TRP A 493 13.41 -26.77 -6.53
C TRP A 493 12.74 -25.41 -6.52
N LEU A 494 13.50 -24.36 -6.20
CA LEU A 494 13.03 -22.98 -6.26
C LEU A 494 13.46 -22.35 -7.58
N PHE A 495 12.49 -21.80 -8.30
CA PHE A 495 12.68 -20.98 -9.49
C PHE A 495 12.49 -19.51 -9.12
N VAL A 496 13.45 -18.66 -9.50
CA VAL A 496 13.48 -17.22 -9.19
C VAL A 496 13.71 -16.40 -10.46
N GLY A 497 13.33 -15.12 -10.46
CA GLY A 497 13.60 -14.18 -11.56
C GLY A 497 12.78 -14.45 -12.82
N LEU A 498 11.50 -14.81 -12.65
CA LEU A 498 10.63 -15.27 -13.74
C LEU A 498 10.19 -14.17 -14.70
N ASP A 499 10.22 -12.92 -14.28
CA ASP A 499 9.93 -11.73 -15.11
C ASP A 499 11.04 -11.43 -16.14
N ARG A 500 12.20 -12.12 -16.07
CA ARG A 500 13.36 -11.88 -16.94
C ARG A 500 13.99 -13.16 -17.47
N THR A 501 14.85 -13.79 -16.68
CA THR A 501 15.58 -15.00 -17.02
C THR A 501 15.67 -15.82 -15.76
N ALA A 502 14.90 -16.89 -15.71
CA ALA A 502 14.78 -17.65 -14.50
C ALA A 502 16.03 -18.46 -14.21
N SER A 503 16.29 -18.70 -12.93
CA SER A 503 17.25 -19.69 -12.47
C SER A 503 16.56 -20.68 -11.54
N ALA A 504 17.08 -21.91 -11.47
CA ALA A 504 16.50 -22.97 -10.64
C ALA A 504 17.57 -23.57 -9.73
N ARG A 505 17.26 -23.74 -8.45
CA ARG A 505 18.14 -24.40 -7.46
C ARG A 505 17.36 -25.36 -6.57
N MET A 506 17.99 -26.47 -6.17
CA MET A 506 17.41 -27.36 -5.18
C MET A 506 17.55 -26.73 -3.79
N VAL A 507 16.45 -26.64 -3.05
CA VAL A 507 16.40 -26.04 -1.70
C VAL A 507 16.12 -27.07 -0.61
N TRP A 508 15.52 -28.20 -0.97
CA TRP A 508 15.23 -29.28 -0.04
C TRP A 508 15.26 -30.63 -0.74
N ASN A 509 15.60 -31.68 0.01
CA ASN A 509 15.60 -33.06 -0.44
C ASN A 509 15.11 -33.99 0.68
N SER A 510 14.14 -34.83 0.39
CA SER A 510 13.55 -35.74 1.38
C SER A 510 14.52 -36.85 1.80
N GLY A 511 15.47 -37.22 0.94
CA GLY A 511 16.22 -38.46 1.03
C GLY A 511 15.44 -39.66 0.46
N LEU A 512 16.13 -40.79 0.33
CA LEU A 512 15.57 -42.02 -0.27
C LEU A 512 14.49 -42.65 0.63
N GLY A 513 13.35 -43.01 0.03
CA GLY A 513 12.28 -43.79 0.68
C GLY A 513 11.51 -43.06 1.78
N THR A 514 11.65 -41.72 1.87
CA THR A 514 11.07 -40.93 2.95
C THR A 514 9.78 -40.22 2.54
N TRP A 515 9.66 -39.79 1.29
CA TRP A 515 8.55 -38.94 0.86
C TRP A 515 8.24 -39.08 -0.63
N GLU A 516 6.99 -39.41 -0.94
CA GLU A 516 6.52 -39.68 -2.30
C GLU A 516 5.77 -38.47 -2.90
N TRP A 517 6.31 -37.90 -3.97
CA TRP A 517 5.75 -36.76 -4.71
C TRP A 517 4.29 -36.97 -5.19
N ASN A 518 3.90 -38.19 -5.56
CA ASN A 518 2.55 -38.47 -6.05
C ASN A 518 1.50 -38.56 -4.93
N ARG A 519 1.91 -38.41 -3.66
CA ARG A 519 1.03 -38.46 -2.48
C ARG A 519 0.71 -37.08 -1.91
N ILE A 520 1.09 -36.01 -2.62
CA ILE A 520 0.98 -34.65 -2.09
C ILE A 520 -0.02 -33.80 -2.87
N LYS A 521 -0.72 -32.94 -2.15
CA LYS A 521 -1.52 -31.83 -2.70
C LYS A 521 -1.02 -30.54 -2.04
N PRO A 522 -0.02 -29.88 -2.65
CA PRO A 522 0.57 -28.66 -2.11
C PRO A 522 -0.29 -27.44 -2.46
N VAL A 523 -0.33 -26.49 -1.54
CA VAL A 523 -0.79 -25.11 -1.69
C VAL A 523 0.25 -24.21 -1.03
N ALA A 524 0.34 -22.95 -1.44
CA ALA A 524 1.28 -21.98 -0.87
C ALA A 524 0.55 -20.66 -0.59
N SER A 525 0.94 -20.03 0.53
CA SER A 525 0.47 -18.73 1.02
C SER A 525 1.18 -18.42 2.35
N ASP A 526 1.17 -17.16 2.78
CA ASP A 526 1.64 -16.70 4.10
C ASP A 526 0.76 -17.24 5.23
N PHE A 527 1.10 -18.40 5.78
CA PHE A 527 0.28 -19.10 6.77
C PHE A 527 0.57 -18.63 8.21
N ASP A 528 1.71 -18.00 8.45
CA ASP A 528 2.15 -17.52 9.78
C ASP A 528 2.12 -15.99 9.96
N GLY A 529 1.89 -15.24 8.89
CA GLY A 529 1.71 -13.79 8.87
C GLY A 529 3.02 -13.01 8.91
N ASP A 530 4.16 -13.61 8.58
CA ASP A 530 5.46 -12.93 8.59
C ASP A 530 5.77 -12.13 7.30
N GLY A 531 4.91 -12.25 6.30
CA GLY A 531 5.04 -11.61 4.99
C GLY A 531 5.82 -12.43 3.96
N ARG A 532 6.16 -13.68 4.27
CA ARG A 532 6.72 -14.67 3.33
C ARG A 532 5.75 -15.83 3.22
N ASP A 533 5.67 -16.42 2.04
CA ASP A 533 4.80 -17.57 1.83
C ASP A 533 5.44 -18.86 2.35
N GLU A 534 4.62 -19.75 2.92
CA GLU A 534 4.99 -21.13 3.19
C GLU A 534 4.33 -22.08 2.20
N ILE A 535 4.75 -23.35 2.21
CA ILE A 535 4.04 -24.42 1.49
C ILE A 535 3.38 -25.36 2.49
N ALA A 536 2.08 -25.58 2.32
CA ALA A 536 1.33 -26.60 3.03
C ALA A 536 0.96 -27.75 2.07
N ALA A 537 1.32 -28.98 2.41
CA ALA A 537 1.11 -30.16 1.59
C ALA A 537 0.32 -31.25 2.33
N PHE A 538 -0.92 -31.51 1.89
CA PHE A 538 -1.64 -32.69 2.34
C PHE A 538 -0.94 -33.96 1.83
N TYR A 539 -0.62 -34.88 2.73
CA TYR A 539 0.14 -36.10 2.44
C TYR A 539 -0.67 -37.38 2.72
N ASP A 540 -0.70 -38.30 1.76
CA ASP A 540 -1.40 -39.59 1.88
C ASP A 540 -0.56 -40.67 2.59
N TYR A 541 -1.04 -41.16 3.74
CA TYR A 541 -0.46 -42.32 4.44
C TYR A 541 -1.11 -43.66 4.06
N SER A 542 -1.91 -43.72 3.00
CA SER A 542 -2.55 -44.90 2.39
C SER A 542 -3.56 -45.70 3.23
N SER A 543 -3.63 -45.48 4.55
CA SER A 543 -4.58 -46.11 5.47
C SER A 543 -5.85 -45.27 5.71
N GLY A 544 -6.21 -44.40 4.76
CA GLY A 544 -7.22 -43.35 4.99
C GLY A 544 -6.82 -42.36 6.10
N SER A 545 -5.52 -42.22 6.34
CA SER A 545 -4.92 -41.21 7.21
C SER A 545 -4.24 -40.18 6.32
N THR A 546 -4.49 -38.91 6.61
CA THR A 546 -3.91 -37.77 5.89
C THR A 546 -3.15 -36.90 6.89
N GLY A 547 -1.95 -36.45 6.52
CA GLY A 547 -1.23 -35.42 7.27
C GLY A 547 -1.20 -34.11 6.50
N LEU A 548 -0.86 -33.02 7.19
CA LEU A 548 -0.58 -31.72 6.59
C LEU A 548 0.87 -31.36 6.96
N TRP A 549 1.75 -31.35 5.97
CA TRP A 549 3.14 -30.94 6.14
C TRP A 549 3.30 -29.48 5.79
N ILE A 550 4.00 -28.71 6.63
CA ILE A 550 4.39 -27.34 6.34
C ILE A 550 5.88 -27.30 6.03
N PHE A 551 6.25 -26.56 4.99
CA PHE A 551 7.62 -26.23 4.62
C PHE A 551 7.79 -24.74 4.87
N ASP A 552 8.54 -24.41 5.92
CA ASP A 552 8.83 -23.03 6.32
C ASP A 552 10.18 -22.60 5.70
N GLU A 553 10.39 -21.28 5.54
CA GLU A 553 11.66 -20.68 5.07
C GLU A 553 12.14 -21.25 3.71
N VAL A 554 11.21 -21.39 2.76
CA VAL A 554 11.39 -22.12 1.48
C VAL A 554 12.57 -21.59 0.66
N ALA A 555 12.78 -20.26 0.61
CA ALA A 555 13.90 -19.68 -0.13
C ALA A 555 15.22 -19.72 0.65
N ASN A 556 15.19 -19.84 1.97
CA ASN A 556 16.36 -19.70 2.83
C ASN A 556 16.89 -21.06 3.29
N ALA A 557 16.31 -21.58 4.38
CA ALA A 557 16.77 -22.78 5.07
C ALA A 557 15.55 -23.64 5.42
N VAL A 558 15.05 -24.37 4.42
CA VAL A 558 13.80 -25.12 4.51
C VAL A 558 13.74 -25.99 5.75
N THR A 559 12.76 -25.73 6.62
CA THR A 559 12.38 -26.61 7.73
C THR A 559 11.03 -27.24 7.43
N THR A 560 10.80 -28.45 7.94
CA THR A 560 9.54 -29.17 7.70
C THR A 560 8.92 -29.65 9.00
N ARG A 561 7.61 -29.49 9.13
CA ARG A 561 6.82 -29.94 10.27
C ARG A 561 5.50 -30.55 9.82
N ASN A 562 4.89 -31.37 10.67
CA ASN A 562 3.61 -32.02 10.40
C ASN A 562 2.64 -31.74 11.56
N PRO A 563 2.07 -30.51 11.64
CA PRO A 563 1.29 -30.08 12.79
C PRO A 563 -0.10 -30.74 12.86
N TRP A 564 -0.59 -31.35 11.77
CA TRP A 564 -1.90 -31.97 11.73
C TRP A 564 -1.86 -33.33 11.05
N ARG A 565 -2.41 -34.36 11.69
CA ARG A 565 -2.57 -35.69 11.10
C ARG A 565 -3.80 -36.40 11.63
N THR A 566 -4.56 -37.01 10.75
CA THR A 566 -5.76 -37.76 11.12
C THR A 566 -5.46 -39.20 11.50
N ALA A 567 -6.31 -39.75 12.37
CA ALA A 567 -6.37 -41.19 12.58
C ALA A 567 -6.83 -41.90 11.29
N SER A 568 -6.49 -43.19 11.19
CA SER A 568 -6.88 -44.03 10.05
C SER A 568 -8.39 -44.02 9.83
N GLY A 569 -8.81 -43.82 8.57
CA GLY A 569 -10.21 -43.82 8.15
C GLY A 569 -10.98 -42.53 8.44
N MET A 570 -10.35 -41.52 9.03
CA MET A 570 -11.03 -40.26 9.38
C MET A 570 -11.02 -39.24 8.24
N TRP A 571 -9.99 -39.25 7.39
CA TRP A 571 -9.85 -38.29 6.30
C TRP A 571 -9.03 -38.88 5.15
N GLU A 572 -9.64 -38.97 3.98
CA GLU A 572 -9.02 -39.54 2.79
C GLU A 572 -8.44 -38.45 1.88
N TRP A 573 -7.13 -38.49 1.69
CA TRP A 573 -6.41 -37.57 0.80
C TRP A 573 -7.00 -37.52 -0.61
N GLY A 574 -7.40 -38.67 -1.16
CA GLY A 574 -7.99 -38.77 -2.51
C GLY A 574 -9.29 -37.98 -2.69
N ARG A 575 -10.00 -37.70 -1.59
CA ARG A 575 -11.26 -36.94 -1.57
C ARG A 575 -11.09 -35.45 -1.30
N THR A 576 -9.85 -35.00 -1.10
CA THR A 576 -9.52 -33.62 -0.68
C THR A 576 -9.07 -32.78 -1.87
N TYR A 577 -9.60 -31.58 -2.04
CA TYR A 577 -9.19 -30.63 -3.07
C TYR A 577 -8.92 -29.27 -2.41
N PRO A 578 -7.65 -28.98 -2.05
CA PRO A 578 -7.30 -27.78 -1.30
C PRO A 578 -7.04 -26.58 -2.21
N VAL A 579 -7.35 -25.39 -1.68
CA VAL A 579 -6.88 -24.07 -2.13
C VAL A 579 -6.54 -23.23 -0.90
N ALA A 580 -5.65 -22.24 -1.04
CA ALA A 580 -5.23 -21.37 0.05
C ALA A 580 -5.47 -19.89 -0.30
N ALA A 581 -5.87 -19.11 0.70
CA ALA A 581 -6.00 -17.66 0.69
C ALA A 581 -6.28 -17.20 2.15
N ASP A 582 -6.17 -15.89 2.42
CA ASP A 582 -6.62 -15.26 3.67
C ASP A 582 -8.16 -15.16 3.68
N PHE A 583 -8.85 -16.23 4.08
CA PHE A 583 -10.30 -16.35 3.94
C PHE A 583 -11.08 -15.57 5.02
N ASP A 584 -10.48 -15.30 6.17
CA ASP A 584 -11.09 -14.50 7.24
C ASP A 584 -10.63 -13.03 7.26
N GLY A 585 -9.61 -12.72 6.47
CA GLY A 585 -9.04 -11.41 6.25
C GLY A 585 -8.15 -10.97 7.40
N ASP A 586 -7.60 -11.84 8.25
CA ASP A 586 -6.77 -11.47 9.41
C ASP A 586 -5.30 -11.15 9.04
N GLY A 587 -4.91 -11.40 7.78
CA GLY A 587 -3.56 -11.23 7.27
C GLY A 587 -2.70 -12.49 7.33
N ARG A 588 -3.22 -13.60 7.84
CA ARG A 588 -2.65 -14.94 7.68
C ARG A 588 -3.57 -15.76 6.78
N ALA A 589 -3.02 -16.69 6.04
CA ALA A 589 -3.79 -17.54 5.15
C ALA A 589 -4.39 -18.76 5.87
N GLU A 590 -5.51 -19.24 5.32
CA GLU A 590 -6.12 -20.52 5.64
C GLU A 590 -6.10 -21.46 4.44
N ILE A 591 -6.47 -22.73 4.68
CA ILE A 591 -6.72 -23.69 3.61
C ILE A 591 -8.20 -24.04 3.58
N ALA A 592 -8.85 -23.79 2.44
CA ALA A 592 -10.18 -24.31 2.15
C ALA A 592 -10.05 -25.65 1.40
N ALA A 593 -10.44 -26.73 2.06
CA ALA A 593 -10.42 -28.08 1.51
C ALA A 593 -11.83 -28.55 1.14
N PHE A 594 -12.10 -28.68 -0.16
CA PHE A 594 -13.29 -29.39 -0.60
C PHE A 594 -13.12 -30.89 -0.33
N TYR A 595 -14.07 -31.47 0.40
CA TYR A 595 -14.07 -32.89 0.76
C TYR A 595 -15.26 -33.63 0.16
N ASP A 596 -14.97 -34.61 -0.69
CA ASP A 596 -15.96 -35.42 -1.41
C ASP A 596 -16.43 -36.62 -0.57
N TYR A 597 -17.63 -36.54 0.00
CA TYR A 597 -18.25 -37.64 0.74
C TYR A 597 -18.86 -38.72 -0.17
N GLY A 598 -18.78 -38.57 -1.49
CA GLY A 598 -19.43 -39.42 -2.48
C GLY A 598 -20.93 -39.16 -2.58
N ASN A 599 -21.59 -39.86 -3.51
CA ASN A 599 -23.03 -39.73 -3.76
C ASN A 599 -23.49 -38.27 -3.96
N THR A 600 -22.66 -37.47 -4.63
CA THR A 600 -22.86 -36.04 -4.88
C THR A 600 -22.87 -35.14 -3.63
N SER A 601 -22.35 -35.61 -2.50
CA SER A 601 -22.22 -34.85 -1.27
C SER A 601 -20.82 -34.25 -1.14
N LEU A 602 -20.75 -32.93 -1.00
CA LEU A 602 -19.51 -32.17 -0.95
C LEU A 602 -19.57 -31.19 0.23
N ALA A 603 -18.44 -31.00 0.91
CA ALA A 603 -18.29 -29.94 1.92
C ALA A 603 -17.03 -29.12 1.67
N VAL A 604 -17.02 -27.89 2.17
CA VAL A 604 -15.80 -27.08 2.35
C VAL A 604 -15.44 -27.13 3.83
N TRP A 605 -14.22 -27.58 4.09
CA TRP A 605 -13.58 -27.51 5.40
C TRP A 605 -12.52 -26.42 5.38
N LEU A 606 -12.66 -25.43 6.25
CA LEU A 606 -11.63 -24.42 6.47
C LEU A 606 -10.68 -24.92 7.56
N PHE A 607 -9.39 -24.89 7.26
CA PHE A 607 -8.31 -25.16 8.20
C PHE A 607 -7.78 -23.82 8.68
N ASP A 608 -8.20 -23.42 9.87
CA ASP A 608 -7.73 -22.21 10.56
C ASP A 608 -6.38 -22.48 11.23
N ASP A 609 -5.58 -21.44 11.48
CA ASP A 609 -4.27 -21.51 12.16
C ASP A 609 -3.28 -22.51 11.53
N VAL A 610 -3.15 -22.47 10.20
CA VAL A 610 -2.28 -23.38 9.43
C VAL A 610 -0.81 -23.23 9.83
N GLY A 611 -0.35 -21.99 10.03
CA GLY A 611 1.00 -21.67 10.51
C GLY A 611 1.27 -22.18 11.92
N GLY A 612 0.25 -22.30 12.77
CA GLY A 612 0.36 -22.78 14.15
C GLY A 612 -0.09 -24.24 14.34
N THR A 613 -1.24 -24.41 15.00
CA THR A 613 -1.88 -25.70 15.28
C THR A 613 -3.21 -25.80 14.53
N PRO A 614 -3.22 -26.40 13.32
CA PRO A 614 -4.36 -26.32 12.43
C PRO A 614 -5.64 -26.91 13.05
N ALA A 615 -6.73 -26.15 12.96
CA ALA A 615 -8.07 -26.58 13.37
C ALA A 615 -8.99 -26.60 12.15
N ALA A 616 -9.61 -27.76 11.89
CA ALA A 616 -10.53 -27.91 10.76
C ALA A 616 -11.99 -27.76 11.19
N ARG A 617 -12.74 -26.90 10.49
CA ARG A 617 -14.20 -26.74 10.67
C ARG A 617 -14.92 -26.71 9.33
N MET A 618 -16.11 -27.26 9.27
CA MET A 618 -16.94 -27.24 8.07
C MET A 618 -17.68 -25.90 7.97
N THR A 619 -17.47 -25.16 6.88
CA THR A 619 -18.11 -23.86 6.63
C THR A 619 -19.26 -23.94 5.64
N TRP A 620 -19.23 -24.95 4.76
CA TRP A 620 -20.28 -25.16 3.77
C TRP A 620 -20.46 -26.63 3.44
N SER A 621 -21.68 -27.03 3.09
CA SER A 621 -21.96 -28.35 2.52
C SER A 621 -23.19 -28.33 1.61
N ALA A 622 -23.19 -29.18 0.59
CA ALA A 622 -24.33 -29.36 -0.30
C ALA A 622 -24.36 -30.76 -0.92
N ASN A 623 -25.57 -31.15 -1.34
CA ASN A 623 -25.79 -32.28 -2.24
C ASN A 623 -25.84 -31.81 -3.70
N GLY A 624 -25.68 -32.73 -4.65
CA GLY A 624 -25.70 -32.44 -6.08
C GLY A 624 -24.36 -31.90 -6.64
N TRP A 625 -23.27 -32.03 -5.88
CA TRP A 625 -21.93 -31.62 -6.30
C TRP A 625 -21.00 -32.83 -6.46
N GLU A 626 -20.21 -32.85 -7.52
CA GLU A 626 -19.26 -33.93 -7.81
C GLU A 626 -17.86 -33.31 -7.88
N ALA A 627 -16.95 -33.72 -7.00
CA ALA A 627 -15.65 -33.07 -6.91
C ALA A 627 -14.80 -33.26 -8.17
N GLY A 628 -14.90 -34.42 -8.83
CA GLY A 628 -14.24 -34.70 -10.11
C GLY A 628 -14.69 -33.82 -11.29
N ARG A 629 -15.68 -32.94 -11.08
CA ARG A 629 -16.19 -31.97 -12.07
C ARG A 629 -15.72 -30.54 -11.81
N MET A 630 -14.88 -30.33 -10.81
CA MET A 630 -14.44 -29.01 -10.38
C MET A 630 -13.01 -28.72 -10.80
N LYS A 631 -12.73 -27.47 -11.17
CA LYS A 631 -11.40 -26.89 -11.21
C LYS A 631 -11.43 -25.65 -10.35
N LEU A 632 -10.53 -25.58 -9.38
CA LEU A 632 -10.56 -24.60 -8.29
C LEU A 632 -9.44 -23.59 -8.48
N ALA A 633 -9.69 -22.36 -8.06
CA ALA A 633 -8.67 -21.35 -7.81
C ALA A 633 -9.16 -20.46 -6.66
N ALA A 634 -8.23 -19.89 -5.90
CA ALA A 634 -8.54 -18.97 -4.80
C ALA A 634 -7.87 -17.62 -5.04
N GLY A 635 -8.50 -16.57 -4.54
CA GLY A 635 -8.09 -15.18 -4.65
C GLY A 635 -9.21 -14.27 -4.15
N ASP A 636 -8.92 -13.02 -3.82
CA ASP A 636 -9.94 -12.04 -3.43
C ASP A 636 -10.67 -11.54 -4.69
N PHE A 637 -11.80 -12.16 -5.05
CA PHE A 637 -12.49 -11.93 -6.31
C PHE A 637 -13.55 -10.82 -6.23
N ASP A 638 -14.00 -10.42 -5.05
CA ASP A 638 -14.86 -9.25 -4.84
C ASP A 638 -14.16 -8.02 -4.22
N ALA A 639 -12.85 -8.12 -4.00
CA ALA A 639 -12.00 -7.10 -3.39
C ALA A 639 -12.48 -6.67 -2.00
N ASP A 640 -13.08 -7.56 -1.22
CA ASP A 640 -13.51 -7.27 0.14
C ASP A 640 -12.39 -7.38 1.18
N GLY A 641 -11.22 -7.87 0.77
CA GLY A 641 -10.06 -8.14 1.62
C GLY A 641 -9.97 -9.56 2.13
N ARG A 642 -10.83 -10.46 1.67
CA ARG A 642 -10.88 -11.87 2.05
C ARG A 642 -10.77 -12.73 0.81
N GLY A 643 -10.23 -13.92 1.00
CA GLY A 643 -10.16 -14.95 -0.01
C GLY A 643 -11.55 -15.41 -0.42
N ASP A 644 -11.70 -15.62 -1.72
CA ASP A 644 -12.84 -16.27 -2.34
C ASP A 644 -12.38 -17.53 -3.09
N ILE A 645 -13.33 -18.35 -3.54
CA ILE A 645 -13.04 -19.52 -4.37
C ILE A 645 -13.81 -19.46 -5.68
N ALA A 646 -13.08 -19.54 -6.79
CA ALA A 646 -13.61 -19.72 -8.13
C ALA A 646 -13.66 -21.21 -8.48
N VAL A 647 -14.81 -21.67 -8.99
CA VAL A 647 -15.00 -23.05 -9.43
C VAL A 647 -15.52 -23.10 -10.86
N LEU A 648 -14.68 -23.59 -11.79
CA LEU A 648 -15.16 -24.01 -13.11
C LEU A 648 -15.77 -25.40 -13.01
N TYR A 649 -17.09 -25.48 -13.15
CA TYR A 649 -17.89 -26.68 -12.93
C TYR A 649 -18.38 -27.29 -14.24
N ASN A 650 -18.23 -28.60 -14.39
CA ASN A 650 -18.73 -29.35 -15.54
C ASN A 650 -20.23 -29.71 -15.38
N GLU A 651 -21.11 -28.98 -16.07
CA GLU A 651 -22.56 -29.27 -16.09
C GLU A 651 -22.91 -30.48 -16.98
N GLY A 652 -21.94 -31.06 -17.69
CA GLY A 652 -22.17 -32.04 -18.75
C GLY A 652 -22.61 -31.37 -20.07
N SER A 653 -22.86 -32.17 -21.11
CA SER A 653 -23.30 -31.65 -22.43
C SER A 653 -22.40 -30.55 -23.03
N SER A 654 -21.09 -30.63 -22.76
CA SER A 654 -20.12 -29.59 -23.16
C SER A 654 -20.51 -28.18 -22.70
N ARG A 655 -21.06 -28.09 -21.47
CA ARG A 655 -21.37 -26.84 -20.76
C ARG A 655 -20.53 -26.75 -19.50
N THR A 656 -19.86 -25.62 -19.35
CA THR A 656 -19.07 -25.23 -18.18
C THR A 656 -19.69 -23.97 -17.54
N THR A 657 -19.79 -23.95 -16.22
CA THR A 657 -20.20 -22.76 -15.45
C THR A 657 -19.04 -22.29 -14.56
N LEU A 658 -18.98 -20.99 -14.29
CA LEU A 658 -18.13 -20.41 -13.24
C LEU A 658 -19.01 -20.16 -12.02
N ARG A 659 -18.58 -20.66 -10.87
CA ARG A 659 -19.25 -20.47 -9.59
C ARG A 659 -18.29 -19.81 -8.60
N ALA A 660 -18.71 -18.70 -8.00
CA ALA A 660 -17.96 -18.00 -6.97
C ALA A 660 -18.49 -18.37 -5.58
N PHE A 661 -17.57 -18.69 -4.68
CA PHE A 661 -17.80 -18.88 -3.25
C PHE A 661 -17.18 -17.70 -2.52
N THR A 662 -18.03 -16.88 -1.91
CA THR A 662 -17.61 -15.69 -1.14
C THR A 662 -17.93 -15.87 0.34
N ASN A 663 -17.24 -15.16 1.23
CA ASN A 663 -17.39 -15.27 2.69
C ASN A 663 -17.15 -16.71 3.19
N VAL A 664 -16.06 -17.33 2.72
CA VAL A 664 -15.72 -18.74 2.95
C VAL A 664 -15.51 -19.07 4.44
N ASP A 665 -15.07 -18.08 5.23
CA ASP A 665 -14.88 -18.17 6.68
C ASP A 665 -16.19 -18.24 7.48
N GLY A 666 -17.32 -17.81 6.91
CA GLY A 666 -18.57 -17.62 7.61
C GLY A 666 -19.79 -18.12 6.85
N ALA A 667 -20.69 -17.19 6.51
CA ALA A 667 -21.93 -17.49 5.79
C ALA A 667 -21.66 -17.62 4.29
N VAL A 668 -21.08 -18.74 3.88
CA VAL A 668 -20.66 -19.00 2.50
C VAL A 668 -21.80 -18.76 1.51
N SER A 669 -21.60 -17.81 0.60
CA SER A 669 -22.50 -17.50 -0.51
C SER A 669 -21.95 -18.10 -1.79
N VAL A 670 -22.76 -18.91 -2.48
CA VAL A 670 -22.38 -19.56 -3.74
C VAL A 670 -23.25 -19.01 -4.87
N ARG A 671 -22.63 -18.47 -5.91
CA ARG A 671 -23.33 -17.91 -7.08
C ARG A 671 -22.76 -18.46 -8.38
N THR A 672 -23.62 -18.75 -9.34
CA THR A 672 -23.19 -18.95 -10.74
C THR A 672 -23.08 -17.59 -11.40
N THR A 673 -21.88 -17.24 -11.84
CA THR A 673 -21.54 -15.89 -12.33
C THR A 673 -21.28 -15.87 -13.84
N TRP A 674 -20.93 -17.03 -14.41
CA TRP A 674 -20.83 -17.22 -15.84
C TRP A 674 -21.31 -18.62 -16.27
N ASP A 675 -21.87 -18.70 -17.46
CA ASP A 675 -22.32 -19.94 -18.10
C ASP A 675 -21.97 -19.91 -19.58
N SER A 676 -21.16 -20.87 -20.00
CA SER A 676 -20.81 -21.04 -21.41
C SER A 676 -22.03 -21.28 -22.31
N GLY A 677 -23.09 -21.90 -21.79
CA GLY A 677 -24.16 -22.50 -22.59
C GLY A 677 -23.82 -23.92 -23.07
N ILE A 678 -24.80 -24.59 -23.68
CA ILE A 678 -24.64 -25.98 -24.14
C ILE A 678 -23.79 -26.02 -25.42
N GLY A 679 -22.77 -26.89 -25.44
CA GLY A 679 -21.98 -27.17 -26.66
C GLY A 679 -20.90 -26.13 -26.97
N THR A 680 -20.71 -25.13 -26.14
CA THR A 680 -19.84 -23.97 -26.41
C THR A 680 -18.48 -24.07 -25.71
N TRP A 681 -18.41 -24.73 -24.54
CA TRP A 681 -17.17 -24.86 -23.77
C TRP A 681 -17.03 -26.24 -23.13
N GLU A 682 -16.09 -27.02 -23.66
CA GLU A 682 -15.74 -28.34 -23.12
C GLU A 682 -14.81 -28.25 -21.91
N TRP A 683 -15.35 -28.54 -20.72
CA TRP A 683 -14.60 -28.56 -19.45
C TRP A 683 -13.32 -29.41 -19.52
N ALA A 684 -13.37 -30.56 -20.21
CA ALA A 684 -12.22 -31.47 -20.33
C ALA A 684 -11.01 -30.86 -21.05
N ARG A 685 -11.19 -29.75 -21.76
CA ARG A 685 -10.14 -29.03 -22.49
C ARG A 685 -9.60 -27.81 -21.77
N THR A 686 -9.94 -27.65 -20.49
CA THR A 686 -9.65 -26.45 -19.70
C THR A 686 -8.58 -26.71 -18.64
N LEU A 687 -7.71 -25.75 -18.35
CA LEU A 687 -6.84 -25.70 -17.16
C LEU A 687 -7.01 -24.31 -16.54
N ALA A 688 -7.24 -24.21 -15.23
CA ALA A 688 -7.55 -22.94 -14.54
C ALA A 688 -6.46 -22.56 -13.52
N THR A 689 -6.23 -21.25 -13.35
CA THR A 689 -5.30 -20.64 -12.38
C THR A 689 -5.83 -19.24 -12.03
N ALA A 690 -5.66 -18.77 -10.79
CA ALA A 690 -6.17 -17.46 -10.33
C ALA A 690 -5.16 -16.34 -10.60
#